data_AF-I6DXX3-F1
#
_entry.id   AF-I6DXX3-F1
#
_cell.length_a   1.000
_cell.length_b   1.000
_cell.length_c   1.000
_cell.angle_alpha   90.00
_cell.angle_beta   90.00
_cell.angle_gamma   90.00
#
_symmetry.space_group_name_H-M   'P 1'
#
loop_
_entity.id
_entity.type
_entity.pdbx_description
1 polymer ?
#
loop_
_entity_poly.entity_id
_entity_poly.type
_entity_poly.pdbx_seq_one_letter_code
_entity_poly.pdbx_strand_id
1 'polypeptide(L)'
;MKFLPYFFLLCCGLWSTISFADEDYIEYRGISSNNRVTLDPVRLSNKELRWLASKKNLVIAVHKSQTATLLHTDSQQRVRGINADYLNLLKRALNIKLTLREYADHQKAMDALEEGEVDIVLSHLVASPPLNDDIAATKPLIITFPALVTTLHDSMRPLTSSKPVNIARVANYPPDEVIHQSFPKATIISFTNLYQALASVSAGQNDYFIGSNIITSSMISRYFTHSLNVVKYYNSPRQYNFFLTRKESVVLNEVLNRFVDALTNEVRYEVSQNWLDTGNLAFLNKPLELTEHEKQWIKQHPDLKVLENPYSPPYSMTDENGSVRGVMGDILNIITLQTGLNFSPITVSHNIHAGTQLNPGGWDIIPGAIYSEDRENNVSFAEAFITTPYVFVMQKAPDSEQTLKKGMKVAIPYYYELHSQLKEMYPEVEWIKVDNASAAFHKVKEGELDALVATQLNSRYMIDHYYPNELYHFLIPGVPNASLSFAFPRGEPELKDIINKALNAIPPSEVLRLTEKWIKMPNVTIDTWDLYSEQFYIVTTLSVLLVGSSLLWGFYLLRSVRRRKVIQGDLENQISFRKALSDSLPNPTYVVNWQGNVISHNSAFEHYFTADYYKNAMLPLENSDSPFKDVFSNAHEVTAETKENRTIYTQVFEIDNGIEKRCINHWHTLCNLPASDHAVYICGWQDITETRDLIHALEVERNKAINATVAKSQFLATMSHEIRTPISSIMGFLELLSGSGLSKEQRVEAISLAYATGQSLLGLIGEILDVDKIESGNYQLQPQWVDIPTLVQNTCHSFGAIAASKSIALSCSSTFPDHYLVKIDPQAFKQVLSNLLSNA
;
A
#
# COMPACT_ATOMS: atom_id res chain seq x y z
N MET A 1 34.32 17.37 -112.83
CA MET A 1 33.12 17.39 -111.96
C MET A 1 33.39 16.42 -110.81
N LYS A 2 33.99 16.80 -109.68
CA LYS A 2 33.58 17.75 -108.62
C LYS A 2 32.29 17.30 -107.90
N PHE A 3 32.48 17.00 -106.60
CA PHE A 3 31.52 16.91 -105.49
C PHE A 3 30.59 15.70 -105.40
N LEU A 4 31.02 14.66 -104.66
CA LEU A 4 30.25 13.92 -103.64
C LEU A 4 31.13 12.80 -103.02
N PRO A 5 32.07 13.09 -102.09
CA PRO A 5 32.08 12.29 -100.84
C PRO A 5 32.73 13.00 -99.63
N TYR A 6 32.46 14.28 -99.38
CA TYR A 6 32.99 14.97 -98.17
C TYR A 6 31.98 15.12 -97.02
N PHE A 7 30.73 14.67 -97.17
CA PHE A 7 29.70 14.84 -96.14
C PHE A 7 29.57 13.65 -95.17
N PHE A 8 30.15 12.48 -95.46
CA PHE A 8 30.02 11.29 -94.60
C PHE A 8 31.14 11.15 -93.57
N LEU A 9 32.28 11.83 -93.76
CA LEU A 9 33.43 11.76 -92.85
C LEU A 9 33.38 12.78 -91.70
N LEU A 10 32.47 13.76 -91.73
CA LEU A 10 32.33 14.74 -90.64
C LEU A 10 31.32 14.31 -89.54
N CYS A 11 30.47 13.31 -89.80
CA CYS A 11 29.54 12.78 -88.80
C CYS A 11 30.13 11.62 -87.96
N CYS A 12 31.24 11.01 -88.36
CA CYS A 12 31.88 9.93 -87.60
C CYS A 12 33.05 10.41 -86.70
N GLY A 13 33.40 11.71 -86.75
CA GLY A 13 34.50 12.30 -85.97
C GLY A 13 34.09 13.00 -84.66
N LEU A 14 32.79 13.04 -84.33
CA LEU A 14 32.26 13.70 -83.13
C LEU A 14 31.58 12.74 -82.13
N TRP A 15 31.64 11.44 -82.39
CA TRP A 15 31.13 10.39 -81.50
C TRP A 15 32.26 9.50 -80.97
N SER A 16 33.40 10.13 -80.63
CA SER A 16 34.39 9.50 -79.77
C SER A 16 34.55 10.35 -78.52
N THR A 17 34.39 9.68 -77.39
CA THR A 17 34.73 10.10 -76.02
C THR A 17 33.93 11.26 -75.41
N ILE A 18 32.64 11.05 -75.16
CA ILE A 18 32.07 11.35 -73.85
C ILE A 18 31.13 10.20 -73.49
N SER A 19 31.72 9.06 -73.12
CA SER A 19 31.04 8.18 -72.19
C SER A 19 31.27 8.84 -70.83
N PHE A 20 30.30 9.63 -70.37
CA PHE A 20 30.13 9.78 -68.93
C PHE A 20 29.78 8.37 -68.48
N ALA A 21 30.79 7.59 -68.06
CA ALA A 21 30.54 6.56 -67.08
C ALA A 21 29.88 7.31 -65.92
N ASP A 22 28.64 6.95 -65.58
CA ASP A 22 28.09 7.30 -64.27
C ASP A 22 29.12 6.77 -63.26
N GLU A 23 29.97 7.65 -62.72
CA GLU A 23 30.91 7.25 -61.68
C GLU A 23 30.06 6.81 -60.49
N ASP A 24 30.05 5.50 -60.23
CA ASP A 24 29.29 4.86 -59.16
C ASP A 24 29.79 5.23 -57.74
N TYR A 25 30.71 6.20 -57.65
CA TYR A 25 31.36 6.66 -56.43
C TYR A 25 31.59 8.17 -56.40
N ILE A 26 31.76 8.71 -55.19
CA ILE A 26 32.17 10.11 -54.95
C ILE A 26 33.60 10.11 -54.40
N GLU A 27 34.54 10.77 -55.09
CA GLU A 27 35.90 10.95 -54.56
C GLU A 27 35.95 12.13 -53.56
N TYR A 28 36.51 11.90 -52.38
CA TYR A 28 36.65 12.96 -51.37
C TYR A 28 37.83 13.89 -51.65
N ARG A 29 37.68 15.16 -51.26
CA ARG A 29 38.71 16.18 -51.42
C ARG A 29 39.88 16.05 -50.45
N GLY A 30 39.73 15.24 -49.40
CA GLY A 30 40.79 14.94 -48.43
C GLY A 30 40.30 14.40 -47.10
N ILE A 31 41.24 14.27 -46.16
CA ILE A 31 41.00 13.83 -44.78
C ILE A 31 41.16 15.03 -43.86
N SER A 32 40.19 15.24 -42.96
CA SER A 32 40.20 16.30 -41.95
C SER A 32 40.24 15.67 -40.55
N SER A 33 41.46 15.51 -40.05
CA SER A 33 41.79 14.77 -38.82
C SER A 33 42.45 15.65 -37.75
N ASN A 34 42.40 15.22 -36.50
CA ASN A 34 43.20 15.84 -35.45
C ASN A 34 44.68 15.43 -35.59
N ASN A 35 45.56 16.39 -35.85
CA ASN A 35 46.97 16.14 -36.14
C ASN A 35 47.86 15.99 -34.90
N ARG A 36 47.30 16.03 -33.69
CA ARG A 36 48.05 15.99 -32.43
C ARG A 36 48.52 14.59 -32.04
N VAL A 37 47.82 13.54 -32.46
CA VAL A 37 48.18 12.16 -32.15
C VAL A 37 49.39 11.75 -32.98
N THR A 38 50.42 11.22 -32.33
CA THR A 38 51.64 10.71 -32.96
C THR A 38 51.72 9.20 -32.85
N LEU A 39 52.16 8.55 -33.92
CA LEU A 39 52.40 7.12 -33.97
C LEU A 39 53.90 6.86 -34.13
N ASP A 40 54.43 5.89 -33.41
CA ASP A 40 55.80 5.43 -33.59
C ASP A 40 56.04 4.92 -35.02
N PRO A 41 57.25 5.06 -35.58
CA PRO A 41 57.54 4.59 -36.93
C PRO A 41 57.21 3.10 -37.10
N VAL A 42 56.36 2.80 -38.09
CA VAL A 42 55.99 1.42 -38.43
C VAL A 42 57.23 0.71 -38.97
N ARG A 43 57.64 -0.38 -38.33
CA ARG A 43 58.79 -1.18 -38.76
C ARG A 43 58.40 -2.05 -39.95
N LEU A 44 58.95 -1.72 -41.12
CA LEU A 44 58.67 -2.39 -42.38
C LEU A 44 59.88 -3.15 -42.91
N SER A 45 59.65 -4.26 -43.60
CA SER A 45 60.70 -5.03 -44.28
C SER A 45 61.21 -4.30 -45.54
N ASN A 46 62.40 -4.66 -46.01
CA ASN A 46 62.94 -4.13 -47.27
C ASN A 46 62.02 -4.41 -48.48
N LYS A 47 61.29 -5.52 -48.46
CA LYS A 47 60.30 -5.88 -49.49
C LYS A 47 59.12 -4.90 -49.46
N GLU A 48 58.59 -4.63 -48.28
CA GLU A 48 57.47 -3.71 -48.05
C GLU A 48 57.83 -2.26 -48.41
N LEU A 49 59.01 -1.79 -48.02
CA LEU A 49 59.49 -0.45 -48.35
C LEU A 49 59.62 -0.23 -49.86
N ARG A 50 60.16 -1.22 -50.59
CA ARG A 50 60.23 -1.17 -52.06
C ARG A 50 58.84 -1.18 -52.69
N TRP A 51 57.93 -1.99 -52.16
CA TRP A 51 56.55 -2.04 -52.63
C TRP A 51 55.83 -0.70 -52.43
N LEU A 52 55.93 -0.10 -51.24
CA LEU A 52 55.34 1.22 -50.94
C LEU A 52 55.88 2.32 -51.86
N ALA A 53 57.20 2.34 -52.08
CA ALA A 53 57.84 3.29 -52.99
C ALA A 53 57.33 3.15 -54.43
N SER A 54 56.98 1.94 -54.87
CA SER A 54 56.40 1.70 -56.19
C SER A 54 54.91 2.07 -56.28
N LYS A 55 54.13 1.84 -55.22
CA LYS A 55 52.66 1.99 -55.22
C LYS A 55 52.22 3.45 -55.27
N LYS A 56 52.90 4.35 -54.55
CA LYS A 56 52.69 5.84 -54.47
C LYS A 56 51.31 6.33 -54.01
N ASN A 57 50.22 5.63 -54.33
CA ASN A 57 48.84 5.96 -53.96
C ASN A 57 48.09 4.70 -53.55
N LEU A 58 47.32 4.77 -52.47
CA LEU A 58 46.34 3.75 -52.11
C LEU A 58 44.94 4.30 -52.31
N VAL A 59 44.12 3.55 -53.04
CA VAL A 59 42.70 3.87 -53.23
C VAL A 59 41.88 3.09 -52.21
N ILE A 60 41.14 3.80 -51.37
CA ILE A 60 40.36 3.25 -50.27
C ILE A 60 38.88 3.50 -50.54
N ALA A 61 38.11 2.42 -50.65
CA ALA A 61 36.67 2.47 -50.69
C ALA A 61 36.10 2.60 -49.28
N VAL A 62 35.15 3.53 -49.15
CA VAL A 62 34.24 3.65 -48.00
C VAL A 62 32.81 3.68 -48.54
N HIS A 63 31.82 3.66 -47.66
CA HIS A 63 30.41 3.61 -48.06
C HIS A 63 29.56 4.45 -47.13
N LYS A 64 28.42 4.92 -47.64
CA LYS A 64 27.55 5.90 -46.99
C LYS A 64 26.91 5.44 -45.66
N SER A 65 26.91 4.14 -45.35
CA SER A 65 26.26 3.60 -44.15
C SER A 65 27.04 3.80 -42.84
N GLN A 66 28.21 4.44 -42.88
CA GLN A 66 29.00 4.67 -41.67
C GLN A 66 28.35 5.75 -40.79
N THR A 67 28.22 5.45 -39.50
CA THR A 67 27.67 6.40 -38.53
C THR A 67 28.62 7.58 -38.36
N ALA A 68 28.06 8.78 -38.08
CA ALA A 68 28.84 10.02 -38.08
C ALA A 68 30.07 10.00 -37.16
N THR A 69 30.06 9.19 -36.10
CA THR A 69 31.19 8.99 -35.19
C THR A 69 32.37 8.29 -35.87
N LEU A 70 32.09 7.26 -36.67
CA LEU A 70 33.14 6.47 -37.34
C LEU A 70 33.67 7.21 -38.55
N LEU A 71 32.76 7.66 -39.42
CA LEU A 71 33.10 8.38 -40.64
C LEU A 71 31.92 9.23 -41.12
N HIS A 72 32.15 10.49 -41.42
CA HIS A 72 31.22 11.36 -42.11
C HIS A 72 31.96 12.40 -42.94
N THR A 73 31.20 13.12 -43.76
CA THR A 73 31.71 14.15 -44.66
C THR A 73 31.39 15.53 -44.08
N ASP A 74 32.37 16.43 -44.09
CA ASP A 74 32.16 17.84 -43.73
C ASP A 74 31.62 18.66 -44.92
N SER A 75 31.29 19.93 -44.67
CA SER A 75 30.77 20.84 -45.70
C SER A 75 31.74 21.11 -46.87
N GLN A 76 33.02 20.71 -46.75
CA GLN A 76 34.06 20.86 -47.77
C GLN A 76 34.36 19.53 -48.49
N GLN A 77 33.50 18.51 -48.37
CA GLN A 77 33.74 17.17 -48.91
C GLN A 77 35.03 16.50 -48.39
N ARG A 78 35.43 16.83 -47.15
CA ARG A 78 36.52 16.12 -46.46
C ARG A 78 35.96 15.14 -45.46
N VAL A 79 36.65 14.03 -45.30
CA VAL A 79 36.23 12.95 -44.41
C VAL A 79 36.70 13.23 -42.98
N ARG A 80 35.82 12.99 -42.01
CA ARG A 80 36.01 13.18 -40.57
C ARG A 80 35.46 11.97 -39.80
N GLY A 81 35.98 11.74 -38.59
CA GLY A 81 35.57 10.63 -37.71
C GLY A 81 36.76 9.82 -37.23
N ILE A 82 36.52 8.83 -36.38
CA ILE A 82 37.56 7.95 -35.82
C ILE A 82 38.35 7.26 -36.94
N ASN A 83 37.67 6.76 -37.96
CA ASN A 83 38.33 6.12 -39.09
C ASN A 83 39.15 7.11 -39.92
N ALA A 84 38.71 8.36 -40.04
CA ALA A 84 39.45 9.41 -40.74
C ALA A 84 40.78 9.72 -40.01
N ASP A 85 40.76 9.74 -38.68
CA ASP A 85 41.98 9.92 -37.87
C ASP A 85 42.95 8.74 -38.06
N TYR A 86 42.47 7.49 -38.05
CA TYR A 86 43.31 6.33 -38.35
C TYR A 86 43.89 6.35 -39.77
N LEU A 87 43.09 6.75 -40.77
CA LEU A 87 43.56 6.90 -42.15
C LEU A 87 44.64 8.00 -42.27
N ASN A 88 44.51 9.11 -41.53
CA ASN A 88 45.55 10.12 -41.50
C ASN A 88 46.84 9.63 -40.80
N LEU A 89 46.71 8.85 -39.73
CA LEU A 89 47.86 8.18 -39.10
C LEU A 89 48.54 7.22 -40.08
N LEU A 90 47.77 6.40 -40.81
CA LEU A 90 48.28 5.50 -41.85
C LEU A 90 49.04 6.26 -42.93
N LYS A 91 48.43 7.33 -43.46
CA LYS A 91 49.02 8.22 -44.47
C LYS A 91 50.39 8.74 -44.03
N ARG A 92 50.48 9.24 -42.78
CA ARG A 92 51.69 9.80 -42.19
C ARG A 92 52.74 8.73 -41.92
N ALA A 93 52.35 7.61 -41.33
CA ALA A 93 53.25 6.53 -40.93
C ALA A 93 53.89 5.82 -42.13
N LEU A 94 53.13 5.64 -43.22
CA LEU A 94 53.62 4.99 -44.44
C LEU A 94 54.14 5.97 -45.50
N ASN A 95 54.02 7.29 -45.25
CA ASN A 95 54.37 8.36 -46.19
C ASN A 95 53.82 8.11 -47.61
N ILE A 96 52.53 7.78 -47.70
CA ILE A 96 51.85 7.42 -48.96
C ILE A 96 50.65 8.32 -49.20
N LYS A 97 50.31 8.58 -50.47
CA LYS A 97 49.06 9.28 -50.81
C LYS A 97 47.87 8.34 -50.60
N LEU A 98 46.79 8.85 -50.03
CA LEU A 98 45.51 8.14 -49.92
C LEU A 98 44.46 8.87 -50.76
N THR A 99 43.75 8.12 -51.61
CA THR A 99 42.54 8.54 -52.32
C THR A 99 41.35 7.80 -51.70
N LEU A 100 40.29 8.52 -51.34
CA LEU A 100 39.10 7.93 -50.73
C LEU A 100 37.91 8.05 -51.69
N ARG A 101 37.24 6.92 -51.95
CA ARG A 101 36.05 6.82 -52.79
C ARG A 101 34.86 6.35 -51.96
N GLU A 102 33.79 7.13 -51.93
CA GLU A 102 32.52 6.76 -51.29
C GLU A 102 31.62 6.03 -52.29
N TYR A 103 31.25 4.78 -51.99
CA TYR A 103 30.28 3.99 -52.74
C TYR A 103 28.90 4.03 -52.05
N ALA A 104 27.84 3.74 -52.82
CA ALA A 104 26.46 3.80 -52.33
C ALA A 104 26.19 2.86 -51.13
N ASP A 105 26.76 1.66 -51.17
CA ASP A 105 26.61 0.63 -50.14
C ASP A 105 27.87 -0.23 -50.00
N HIS A 106 27.84 -1.16 -49.03
CA HIS A 106 28.97 -2.02 -48.74
C HIS A 106 29.25 -3.01 -49.88
N GLN A 107 28.22 -3.50 -50.56
CA GLN A 107 28.37 -4.51 -51.62
C GLN A 107 29.12 -3.90 -52.81
N LYS A 108 28.72 -2.71 -53.28
CA LYS A 108 29.43 -2.01 -54.36
C LYS A 108 30.89 -1.72 -54.02
N ALA A 109 31.19 -1.39 -52.77
CA ALA A 109 32.57 -1.20 -52.32
C ALA A 109 33.38 -2.51 -52.39
N MET A 110 32.77 -3.64 -52.06
CA MET A 110 33.38 -4.97 -52.16
C MET A 110 33.57 -5.41 -53.61
N ASP A 111 32.58 -5.17 -54.47
CA ASP A 111 32.68 -5.47 -55.91
C ASP A 111 33.86 -4.71 -56.54
N ALA A 112 34.00 -3.41 -56.22
CA ALA A 112 35.13 -2.59 -56.66
C ALA A 112 36.50 -3.09 -56.13
N LEU A 113 36.52 -3.76 -54.98
CA LEU A 113 37.74 -4.37 -54.43
C LEU A 113 38.10 -5.64 -55.20
N GLU A 114 37.13 -6.48 -55.52
CA GLU A 114 37.30 -7.71 -56.30
C GLU A 114 37.75 -7.41 -57.74
N GLU A 115 37.18 -6.37 -58.34
CA GLU A 115 37.51 -5.92 -59.71
C GLU A 115 38.88 -5.21 -59.81
N GLY A 116 39.50 -4.86 -58.68
CA GLY A 116 40.80 -4.21 -58.68
C GLY A 116 40.75 -2.67 -58.78
N GLU A 117 39.56 -2.07 -58.77
CA GLU A 117 39.38 -0.62 -58.85
C GLU A 117 39.88 0.12 -57.60
N VAL A 118 39.79 -0.55 -56.45
CA VAL A 118 40.31 -0.08 -55.17
C VAL A 118 41.29 -1.06 -54.57
N ASP A 119 42.16 -0.55 -53.70
CA ASP A 119 43.18 -1.36 -53.01
C ASP A 119 42.67 -1.89 -51.67
N ILE A 120 41.81 -1.10 -51.01
CA ILE A 120 41.34 -1.35 -49.65
C ILE A 120 39.86 -1.01 -49.57
N VAL A 121 39.07 -1.85 -48.93
CA VAL A 121 37.73 -1.47 -48.42
C VAL A 121 37.83 -1.31 -46.92
N LEU A 122 37.40 -0.15 -46.42
CA LEU A 122 37.20 0.05 -45.00
C LEU A 122 35.81 -0.50 -44.63
N SER A 123 35.79 -1.58 -43.85
CA SER A 123 34.54 -2.26 -43.50
C SER A 123 33.61 -1.34 -42.67
N HIS A 124 32.34 -1.70 -42.54
CA HIS A 124 31.53 -1.21 -41.42
C HIS A 124 31.81 -2.06 -40.17
N LEU A 125 31.10 -1.80 -39.07
CA LEU A 125 31.15 -2.66 -37.89
C LEU A 125 30.46 -3.99 -38.18
N VAL A 126 31.23 -5.07 -38.16
CA VAL A 126 30.76 -6.44 -38.44
C VAL A 126 31.11 -7.37 -37.29
N ALA A 127 30.32 -8.43 -37.06
CA ALA A 127 30.59 -9.40 -36.00
C ALA A 127 31.81 -10.30 -36.30
N SER A 128 32.10 -10.52 -37.58
CA SER A 128 33.24 -11.29 -38.07
C SER A 128 33.72 -10.72 -39.41
N PRO A 129 35.00 -10.92 -39.79
CA PRO A 129 35.46 -10.57 -41.13
C PRO A 129 34.68 -11.37 -42.19
N PRO A 130 34.61 -10.88 -43.44
CA PRO A 130 33.95 -11.59 -44.54
C PRO A 130 34.54 -13.00 -44.71
N LEU A 131 33.68 -14.01 -44.87
CA LEU A 131 34.08 -15.40 -45.13
C LEU A 131 34.37 -15.67 -46.61
N ASN A 132 34.71 -14.63 -47.39
CA ASN A 132 34.99 -14.75 -48.83
C ASN A 132 36.42 -15.27 -49.04
N ASP A 133 36.56 -16.32 -49.86
CA ASP A 133 37.84 -16.95 -50.17
C ASP A 133 38.84 -16.03 -50.87
N ASP A 134 38.39 -14.95 -51.50
CA ASP A 134 39.22 -14.00 -52.26
C ASP A 134 39.58 -12.72 -51.49
N ILE A 135 39.06 -12.56 -50.27
CA ILE A 135 39.26 -11.36 -49.44
C ILE A 135 40.08 -11.69 -48.20
N ALA A 136 41.05 -10.84 -47.90
CA ALA A 136 41.83 -10.88 -46.67
C ALA A 136 41.46 -9.68 -45.79
N ALA A 137 41.21 -9.93 -44.50
CA ALA A 137 41.00 -8.90 -43.49
C ALA A 137 42.26 -8.70 -42.66
N THR A 138 42.55 -7.46 -42.28
CA THR A 138 43.58 -7.19 -41.27
C THR A 138 43.14 -7.60 -39.88
N LYS A 139 44.03 -7.50 -38.90
CA LYS A 139 43.65 -7.35 -37.49
C LYS A 139 42.65 -6.18 -37.34
N PRO A 140 41.75 -6.24 -36.34
CA PRO A 140 40.72 -5.23 -36.18
C PRO A 140 41.33 -3.86 -35.88
N LEU A 141 40.90 -2.85 -36.64
CA LEU A 141 41.23 -1.45 -36.41
C LEU A 141 40.47 -0.90 -35.21
N ILE A 142 39.17 -1.22 -35.12
CA ILE A 142 38.28 -0.84 -34.01
C ILE A 142 37.59 -2.09 -33.50
N ILE A 143 37.44 -2.19 -32.18
CA ILE A 143 36.61 -3.19 -31.50
C ILE A 143 35.54 -2.44 -30.71
N THR A 144 34.29 -2.88 -30.79
CA THR A 144 33.18 -2.32 -30.01
C THR A 144 32.46 -3.39 -29.22
N PHE A 145 31.95 -2.98 -28.06
CA PHE A 145 31.23 -3.81 -27.10
C PHE A 145 29.76 -3.40 -27.06
N PRO A 146 28.81 -4.34 -26.86
CA PRO A 146 27.44 -3.96 -26.54
C PRO A 146 27.39 -3.19 -25.21
N ALA A 147 26.72 -2.05 -25.21
CA ALA A 147 26.54 -1.17 -24.06
C ALA A 147 25.05 -1.12 -23.69
N LEU A 148 24.73 -1.41 -22.43
CA LEU A 148 23.42 -1.20 -21.83
C LEU A 148 23.28 0.25 -21.42
N VAL A 149 22.20 0.88 -21.89
CA VAL A 149 21.85 2.27 -21.62
C VAL A 149 20.51 2.30 -20.92
N THR A 150 20.38 3.16 -19.92
CA THR A 150 19.11 3.50 -19.31
C THR A 150 19.04 5.00 -19.04
N THR A 151 17.99 5.44 -18.35
CA THR A 151 17.78 6.84 -18.05
C THR A 151 18.63 7.29 -16.86
N LEU A 152 19.10 8.54 -16.91
CA LEU A 152 19.89 9.11 -15.82
C LEU A 152 19.09 9.21 -14.51
N HIS A 153 17.78 9.44 -14.59
CA HIS A 153 16.91 9.55 -13.41
C HIS A 153 16.65 8.20 -12.72
N ASP A 154 16.85 7.09 -13.42
CA ASP A 154 16.66 5.73 -12.90
C ASP A 154 17.92 4.89 -13.15
N SER A 155 19.06 5.48 -12.81
CA SER A 155 20.37 4.90 -13.07
C SER A 155 20.59 3.57 -12.35
N MET A 156 19.88 3.30 -11.25
CA MET A 156 20.00 2.08 -10.44
C MET A 156 19.12 0.93 -10.90
N ARG A 157 18.44 1.09 -12.04
CA ARG A 157 17.70 0.00 -12.71
C ARG A 157 18.52 -1.31 -12.78
N PRO A 158 17.90 -2.47 -12.48
CA PRO A 158 18.64 -3.74 -12.41
C PRO A 158 19.38 -4.11 -13.69
N LEU A 159 20.65 -4.54 -13.56
CA LEU A 159 21.48 -4.94 -14.71
C LEU A 159 21.05 -6.27 -15.35
N THR A 160 20.22 -7.02 -14.66
CA THR A 160 19.54 -8.26 -15.10
C THR A 160 18.12 -8.21 -14.54
N SER A 161 17.14 -8.91 -15.14
CA SER A 161 15.80 -8.97 -14.56
C SER A 161 14.99 -10.17 -15.05
N SER A 162 14.28 -10.82 -14.13
CA SER A 162 13.29 -11.87 -14.43
C SER A 162 11.88 -11.32 -14.70
N LYS A 163 11.68 -10.00 -14.50
CA LYS A 163 10.44 -9.28 -14.82
C LYS A 163 10.45 -8.86 -16.31
N PRO A 164 9.27 -8.71 -16.95
CA PRO A 164 9.20 -8.17 -18.31
C PRO A 164 9.77 -6.75 -18.38
N VAL A 165 10.58 -6.49 -19.40
CA VAL A 165 11.18 -5.18 -19.69
C VAL A 165 11.18 -4.92 -21.19
N ASN A 166 11.10 -3.66 -21.59
CA ASN A 166 11.17 -3.24 -23.00
C ASN A 166 12.59 -2.80 -23.34
N ILE A 167 13.19 -3.40 -24.36
CA ILE A 167 14.58 -3.14 -24.75
C ILE A 167 14.62 -2.67 -26.20
N ALA A 168 15.07 -1.44 -26.40
CA ALA A 168 15.33 -0.86 -27.71
C ALA A 168 16.69 -1.32 -28.26
N ARG A 169 16.76 -1.62 -29.56
CA ARG A 169 18.02 -1.87 -30.26
C ARG A 169 17.99 -1.35 -31.70
N VAL A 170 19.14 -1.32 -32.37
CA VAL A 170 19.27 -0.94 -33.78
C VAL A 170 19.96 -2.04 -34.57
N ALA A 171 19.51 -2.25 -35.82
CA ALA A 171 20.16 -3.15 -36.78
C ALA A 171 20.40 -4.58 -36.25
N ASN A 172 19.47 -5.10 -35.43
CA ASN A 172 19.54 -6.42 -34.80
C ASN A 172 20.81 -6.68 -33.97
N TYR A 173 21.46 -5.62 -33.49
CA TYR A 173 22.62 -5.74 -32.62
C TYR A 173 22.32 -5.22 -31.21
N PRO A 174 22.58 -6.03 -30.15
CA PRO A 174 23.01 -7.42 -30.20
C PRO A 174 21.85 -8.38 -30.57
N PRO A 175 22.17 -9.65 -30.93
CA PRO A 175 21.18 -10.71 -31.15
C PRO A 175 20.28 -10.96 -29.94
N ASP A 176 19.09 -11.52 -30.20
CA ASP A 176 18.05 -11.75 -29.19
C ASP A 176 18.57 -12.64 -28.05
N GLU A 177 19.36 -13.68 -28.36
CA GLU A 177 19.87 -14.61 -27.36
C GLU A 177 20.71 -13.91 -26.28
N VAL A 178 21.48 -12.89 -26.68
CA VAL A 178 22.36 -12.13 -25.79
C VAL A 178 21.55 -11.24 -24.86
N ILE A 179 20.48 -10.64 -25.38
CA ILE A 179 19.56 -9.84 -24.57
C ILE A 179 18.84 -10.74 -23.55
N HIS A 180 18.35 -11.90 -24.00
CA HIS A 180 17.62 -12.85 -23.15
C HIS A 180 18.47 -13.53 -22.08
N GLN A 181 19.81 -13.56 -22.21
CA GLN A 181 20.69 -14.02 -21.13
C GLN A 181 20.60 -13.14 -19.88
N SER A 182 20.49 -11.81 -20.04
CA SER A 182 20.37 -10.88 -18.91
C SER A 182 18.91 -10.53 -18.59
N PHE A 183 18.04 -10.58 -19.59
CA PHE A 183 16.62 -10.23 -19.49
C PHE A 183 15.74 -11.30 -20.16
N PRO A 184 15.51 -12.46 -19.51
CA PRO A 184 14.81 -13.59 -20.13
C PRO A 184 13.41 -13.27 -20.64
N LYS A 185 12.71 -12.29 -20.06
CA LYS A 185 11.36 -11.87 -20.47
C LYS A 185 11.33 -10.52 -21.20
N ALA A 186 12.44 -10.09 -21.80
CA ALA A 186 12.50 -8.84 -22.54
C ALA A 186 11.60 -8.85 -23.79
N THR A 187 10.90 -7.74 -24.03
CA THR A 187 10.30 -7.43 -25.33
C THR A 187 11.29 -6.58 -26.12
N ILE A 188 11.83 -7.11 -27.21
CA ILE A 188 12.85 -6.46 -28.02
C ILE A 188 12.20 -5.60 -29.11
N ILE A 189 12.46 -4.30 -29.10
CA ILE A 189 11.91 -3.34 -30.05
C ILE A 189 13.05 -2.83 -30.94
N SER A 190 12.98 -3.17 -32.23
CA SER A 190 14.04 -2.85 -33.20
C SER A 190 13.73 -1.54 -33.94
N PHE A 191 14.70 -0.65 -33.95
CA PHE A 191 14.65 0.63 -34.66
C PHE A 191 15.61 0.62 -35.85
N THR A 192 15.30 1.42 -36.86
CA THR A 192 16.21 1.71 -37.99
C THR A 192 17.11 2.90 -37.71
N ASN A 193 16.72 3.80 -36.81
CA ASN A 193 17.44 5.03 -36.48
C ASN A 193 17.86 5.05 -35.01
N LEU A 194 19.15 5.24 -34.76
CA LEU A 194 19.74 5.25 -33.42
C LEU A 194 19.22 6.39 -32.54
N TYR A 195 19.01 7.58 -33.10
CA TYR A 195 18.45 8.69 -32.34
C TYR A 195 17.05 8.36 -31.84
N GLN A 196 16.19 7.77 -32.67
CA GLN A 196 14.84 7.36 -32.26
C GLN A 196 14.87 6.26 -31.19
N ALA A 197 15.78 5.28 -31.32
CA ALA A 197 15.95 4.23 -30.33
C ALA A 197 16.32 4.80 -28.95
N LEU A 198 17.33 5.68 -28.90
CA LEU A 198 17.75 6.33 -27.65
C LEU A 198 16.70 7.31 -27.12
N ALA A 199 16.05 8.08 -28.00
CA ALA A 199 14.97 8.99 -27.61
C ALA A 199 13.80 8.25 -26.97
N SER A 200 13.48 7.03 -27.42
CA SER A 200 12.43 6.21 -26.81
C SER A 200 12.75 5.81 -25.37
N VAL A 201 14.02 5.54 -25.05
CA VAL A 201 14.46 5.28 -23.66
C VAL A 201 14.45 6.57 -22.86
N SER A 202 14.97 7.66 -23.43
CA SER A 202 14.97 8.97 -22.77
C SER A 202 13.56 9.47 -22.44
N ALA A 203 12.55 9.07 -23.23
CA ALA A 203 11.14 9.37 -23.02
C ALA A 203 10.41 8.36 -22.11
N GLY A 204 11.09 7.31 -21.64
CA GLY A 204 10.50 6.26 -20.80
C GLY A 204 9.58 5.28 -21.53
N GLN A 205 9.60 5.25 -22.87
CA GLN A 205 8.83 4.27 -23.67
C GLN A 205 9.47 2.89 -23.65
N ASN A 206 10.80 2.85 -23.61
CA ASN A 206 11.61 1.65 -23.45
C ASN A 206 12.44 1.77 -22.16
N ASP A 207 12.62 0.65 -21.45
CA ASP A 207 13.36 0.63 -20.18
C ASP A 207 14.87 0.72 -20.42
N TYR A 208 15.35 0.07 -21.48
CA TYR A 208 16.75 0.02 -21.83
C TYR A 208 16.97 0.19 -23.33
N PHE A 209 18.20 0.57 -23.68
CA PHE A 209 18.74 0.42 -25.02
C PHE A 209 20.01 -0.43 -24.97
N ILE A 210 20.25 -1.29 -25.96
CA ILE A 210 21.52 -2.00 -26.13
C ILE A 210 22.07 -1.78 -27.54
N GLY A 211 23.34 -1.39 -27.64
CA GLY A 211 24.03 -1.17 -28.93
C GLY A 211 25.53 -0.93 -28.79
N SER A 212 26.22 -0.56 -29.87
CA SER A 212 27.68 -0.38 -29.89
C SER A 212 28.15 0.75 -28.98
N ASN A 213 29.06 0.48 -28.04
CA ASN A 213 29.56 1.45 -27.07
C ASN A 213 30.09 2.75 -27.70
N ILE A 214 30.80 2.68 -28.82
CA ILE A 214 31.36 3.86 -29.49
C ILE A 214 30.27 4.72 -30.11
N ILE A 215 29.37 4.11 -30.88
CA ILE A 215 28.32 4.85 -31.58
C ILE A 215 27.32 5.42 -30.57
N THR A 216 26.94 4.62 -29.58
CA THR A 216 26.00 5.00 -28.53
C THR A 216 26.55 6.10 -27.63
N SER A 217 27.80 5.99 -27.16
CA SER A 217 28.36 7.01 -26.26
C SER A 217 28.55 8.36 -26.97
N SER A 218 28.92 8.36 -28.25
CA SER A 218 28.92 9.59 -29.07
C SER A 218 27.53 10.21 -29.20
N MET A 219 26.50 9.40 -29.47
CA MET A 219 25.12 9.89 -29.60
C MET A 219 24.60 10.44 -28.27
N ILE A 220 24.90 9.77 -27.15
CA ILE A 220 24.56 10.26 -25.81
C ILE A 220 25.24 11.59 -25.55
N SER A 221 26.57 11.67 -25.75
CA SER A 221 27.35 12.89 -25.49
C SER A 221 26.88 14.08 -26.34
N ARG A 222 26.32 13.84 -27.52
CA ARG A 222 25.86 14.90 -28.43
C ARG A 222 24.42 15.36 -28.18
N TYR A 223 23.52 14.46 -27.78
CA TYR A 223 22.07 14.75 -27.73
C TYR A 223 21.36 14.37 -26.43
N PHE A 224 21.94 13.51 -25.59
CA PHE A 224 21.28 12.92 -24.42
C PHE A 224 22.10 12.99 -23.13
N THR A 225 23.11 13.87 -23.06
CA THR A 225 24.05 14.00 -21.91
C THR A 225 23.35 14.21 -20.57
N HIS A 226 22.16 14.80 -20.57
CA HIS A 226 21.38 15.07 -19.35
C HIS A 226 20.23 14.09 -19.12
N SER A 227 20.00 13.11 -20.00
CA SER A 227 18.88 12.18 -19.88
C SER A 227 19.25 10.70 -19.90
N LEU A 228 20.37 10.30 -20.49
CA LEU A 228 20.78 8.90 -20.64
C LEU A 228 22.19 8.65 -20.13
N ASN A 229 22.46 7.42 -19.70
CA ASN A 229 23.79 6.96 -19.32
C ASN A 229 24.04 5.50 -19.69
N VAL A 230 25.32 5.16 -19.83
CA VAL A 230 25.75 3.77 -19.99
C VAL A 230 25.97 3.16 -18.61
N VAL A 231 25.28 2.05 -18.33
CA VAL A 231 25.28 1.39 -17.01
C VAL A 231 26.00 0.05 -17.00
N LYS A 232 26.21 -0.59 -18.15
CA LYS A 232 26.95 -1.85 -18.27
C LYS A 232 27.49 -2.05 -19.68
N TYR A 233 28.60 -2.74 -19.81
CA TYR A 233 29.13 -3.26 -21.06
C TYR A 233 29.13 -4.79 -21.06
N TYR A 234 28.81 -5.39 -22.20
CA TYR A 234 28.84 -6.82 -22.41
C TYR A 234 30.09 -7.23 -23.17
N ASN A 235 30.63 -8.40 -22.87
CA ASN A 235 31.86 -8.88 -23.52
C ASN A 235 31.60 -9.37 -24.96
N SER A 236 30.37 -9.78 -25.28
CA SER A 236 29.99 -10.44 -26.53
C SER A 236 28.54 -10.10 -26.91
N PRO A 237 28.19 -10.04 -28.22
CA PRO A 237 29.08 -10.16 -29.37
C PRO A 237 29.78 -8.84 -29.64
N ARG A 238 31.09 -8.90 -29.85
CA ARG A 238 31.87 -7.73 -30.27
C ARG A 238 31.60 -7.44 -31.74
N GLN A 239 31.75 -6.18 -32.13
CA GLN A 239 31.83 -5.81 -33.54
C GLN A 239 33.21 -5.21 -33.83
N TYR A 240 33.61 -5.33 -35.08
CA TYR A 240 34.95 -5.04 -35.52
C TYR A 240 34.93 -4.18 -36.79
N ASN A 241 35.92 -3.31 -36.90
CA ASN A 241 36.23 -2.59 -38.13
C ASN A 241 37.55 -3.10 -38.69
N PHE A 242 37.63 -3.37 -39.99
CA PHE A 242 38.81 -3.93 -40.64
C PHE A 242 39.19 -3.11 -41.87
N PHE A 243 40.48 -3.20 -42.24
CA PHE A 243 40.87 -3.01 -43.63
C PHE A 243 40.72 -4.35 -44.35
N LEU A 244 39.98 -4.33 -45.46
CA LEU A 244 39.79 -5.48 -46.33
C LEU A 244 40.60 -5.27 -47.61
N THR A 245 41.31 -6.30 -48.04
CA THR A 245 42.17 -6.31 -49.22
C THR A 245 41.89 -7.56 -50.03
N ARG A 246 42.20 -7.56 -51.33
CA ARG A 246 42.26 -8.84 -52.07
C ARG A 246 43.32 -9.76 -51.47
N LYS A 247 43.03 -11.06 -51.40
CA LYS A 247 43.93 -12.06 -50.79
C LYS A 247 45.26 -12.21 -51.53
N GLU A 248 45.28 -11.95 -52.84
CA GLU A 248 46.50 -11.86 -53.65
C GLU A 248 47.41 -10.68 -53.25
N SER A 249 46.87 -9.63 -52.62
CA SER A 249 47.61 -8.43 -52.20
C SER A 249 48.32 -8.64 -50.85
N VAL A 250 49.10 -9.72 -50.73
CA VAL A 250 49.74 -10.17 -49.49
C VAL A 250 50.59 -9.06 -48.85
N VAL A 251 51.43 -8.37 -49.63
CA VAL A 251 52.32 -7.31 -49.11
C VAL A 251 51.52 -6.13 -48.55
N LEU A 252 50.43 -5.73 -49.20
CA LEU A 252 49.57 -4.66 -48.69
C LEU A 252 48.92 -5.08 -47.36
N ASN A 253 48.38 -6.29 -47.29
CA ASN A 253 47.77 -6.80 -46.07
C ASN A 253 48.79 -6.89 -44.92
N GLU A 254 50.02 -7.33 -45.18
CA GLU A 254 51.12 -7.33 -44.21
C GLU A 254 51.45 -5.91 -43.72
N VAL A 255 51.61 -4.94 -44.62
CA VAL A 255 51.88 -3.53 -44.27
C VAL A 255 50.77 -2.95 -43.39
N LEU A 256 49.50 -3.20 -43.74
CA LEU A 256 48.37 -2.73 -42.96
C LEU A 256 48.32 -3.40 -41.57
N ASN A 257 48.64 -4.70 -41.47
CA ASN A 257 48.76 -5.37 -40.18
C ASN A 257 49.90 -4.79 -39.33
N ARG A 258 51.06 -4.45 -39.93
CA ARG A 258 52.16 -3.75 -39.22
C ARG A 258 51.70 -2.40 -38.68
N PHE A 259 50.90 -1.66 -39.46
CA PHE A 259 50.30 -0.42 -39.00
C PHE A 259 49.35 -0.65 -37.82
N VAL A 260 48.42 -1.60 -37.94
CA VAL A 260 47.45 -1.91 -36.86
C VAL A 260 48.16 -2.37 -35.57
N ASP A 261 49.25 -3.12 -35.69
CA ASP A 261 50.09 -3.56 -34.57
C ASP A 261 50.88 -2.42 -33.91
N ALA A 262 51.22 -1.38 -34.66
CA ALA A 262 51.91 -0.20 -34.12
C ALA A 262 50.98 0.70 -33.28
N LEU A 263 49.66 0.59 -33.44
CA LEU A 263 48.68 1.37 -32.69
C LEU A 263 48.62 0.90 -31.22
N THR A 264 49.33 1.61 -30.33
CA THR A 264 49.33 1.34 -28.89
C THR A 264 47.97 1.66 -28.25
N ASN A 265 47.77 1.25 -26.99
CA ASN A 265 46.53 1.54 -26.26
C ASN A 265 46.33 3.04 -26.06
N GLU A 266 47.42 3.77 -25.84
CA GLU A 266 47.42 5.23 -25.69
C GLU A 266 47.00 5.90 -26.99
N VAL A 267 47.57 5.51 -28.13
CA VAL A 267 47.18 6.05 -29.45
C VAL A 267 45.71 5.77 -29.74
N ARG A 268 45.24 4.55 -29.49
CA ARG A 268 43.84 4.17 -29.71
C ARG A 268 42.90 4.96 -28.80
N TYR A 269 43.26 5.11 -27.53
CA TYR A 269 42.52 5.90 -26.56
C TYR A 269 42.45 7.36 -26.99
N GLU A 270 43.57 7.99 -27.34
CA GLU A 270 43.63 9.39 -27.77
C GLU A 270 42.81 9.66 -29.04
N VAL A 271 42.90 8.78 -30.04
CA VAL A 271 42.08 8.88 -31.26
C VAL A 271 40.60 8.85 -30.89
N SER A 272 40.17 7.88 -30.09
CA SER A 272 38.77 7.76 -29.68
C SER A 272 38.30 8.90 -28.78
N GLN A 273 39.17 9.43 -27.90
CA GLN A 273 38.84 10.50 -26.96
C GLN A 273 38.50 11.82 -27.66
N ASN A 274 39.03 12.05 -28.87
CA ASN A 274 38.65 13.22 -29.68
C ASN A 274 37.18 13.22 -30.13
N TRP A 275 36.54 12.04 -30.11
CA TRP A 275 35.18 11.82 -30.61
C TRP A 275 34.21 11.39 -29.50
N LEU A 276 34.73 10.90 -28.37
CA LEU A 276 33.96 10.36 -27.27
C LEU A 276 34.26 11.15 -26.00
N ASP A 277 33.23 11.74 -25.41
CA ASP A 277 33.31 12.35 -24.08
C ASP A 277 33.23 11.29 -22.97
N THR A 278 32.50 10.20 -23.23
CA THR A 278 32.29 9.10 -22.28
C THR A 278 32.40 7.71 -22.94
N GLY A 279 32.72 6.69 -22.14
CA GLY A 279 32.69 5.29 -22.57
C GLY A 279 33.79 4.87 -23.54
N ASN A 280 34.95 5.53 -23.48
CA ASN A 280 36.10 5.23 -24.33
C ASN A 280 36.83 3.96 -23.87
N LEU A 281 36.45 2.83 -24.44
CA LEU A 281 37.04 1.51 -24.16
C LEU A 281 38.12 1.11 -25.17
N ALA A 282 38.69 2.04 -25.94
CA ALA A 282 39.64 1.73 -27.00
C ALA A 282 40.94 1.08 -26.49
N PHE A 283 41.29 1.30 -25.22
CA PHE A 283 42.41 0.64 -24.54
C PHE A 283 42.21 -0.87 -24.35
N LEU A 284 40.96 -1.36 -24.47
CA LEU A 284 40.64 -2.80 -24.43
C LEU A 284 40.92 -3.53 -25.75
N ASN A 285 41.29 -2.81 -26.81
CA ASN A 285 41.50 -3.41 -28.12
C ASN A 285 42.76 -4.29 -28.17
N LYS A 286 43.76 -3.99 -27.34
CA LYS A 286 44.92 -4.87 -27.13
C LYS A 286 44.62 -5.81 -25.95
N PRO A 287 44.66 -7.13 -26.15
CA PRO A 287 44.49 -8.09 -25.06
C PRO A 287 45.51 -7.88 -23.93
N LEU A 288 45.11 -8.18 -22.70
CA LEU A 288 45.99 -8.12 -21.55
C LEU A 288 47.10 -9.17 -21.66
N GLU A 289 48.33 -8.78 -21.31
CA GLU A 289 49.49 -9.67 -21.34
C GLU A 289 49.52 -10.58 -20.10
N LEU A 290 48.67 -11.62 -20.15
CA LEU A 290 48.57 -12.64 -19.11
C LEU A 290 49.56 -13.79 -19.33
N THR A 291 50.15 -14.28 -18.24
CA THR A 291 51.00 -15.49 -18.28
C THR A 291 50.13 -16.73 -18.54
N GLU A 292 50.74 -17.82 -19.01
CA GLU A 292 50.00 -19.07 -19.19
C GLU A 292 49.43 -19.61 -17.86
N HIS A 293 50.14 -19.37 -16.75
CA HIS A 293 49.66 -19.71 -15.41
C HIS A 293 48.38 -18.94 -15.06
N GLU A 294 48.38 -17.62 -15.25
CA GLU A 294 47.21 -16.76 -15.00
C GLU A 294 46.02 -17.15 -15.89
N LYS A 295 46.24 -17.44 -17.17
CA LYS A 295 45.17 -17.90 -18.07
C LYS A 295 44.56 -19.23 -17.61
N GLN A 296 45.37 -20.15 -17.08
CA GLN A 296 44.88 -21.40 -16.51
C GLN A 296 44.10 -21.15 -15.22
N TRP A 297 44.60 -20.26 -14.36
CA TRP A 297 43.93 -19.86 -13.11
C TRP A 297 42.54 -19.30 -13.39
N ILE A 298 42.40 -18.38 -14.36
CA ILE A 298 41.10 -17.80 -14.77
C ILE A 298 40.13 -18.89 -15.24
N LYS A 299 40.60 -19.88 -15.99
CA LYS A 299 39.76 -21.00 -16.45
C LYS A 299 39.28 -21.89 -15.30
N GLN A 300 40.07 -22.00 -14.23
CA GLN A 300 39.73 -22.79 -13.05
C GLN A 300 38.79 -22.03 -12.10
N HIS A 301 38.82 -20.70 -12.12
CA HIS A 301 38.03 -19.82 -11.26
C HIS A 301 37.11 -18.90 -12.10
N PRO A 302 36.10 -19.45 -12.79
CA PRO A 302 35.27 -18.68 -13.71
C PRO A 302 34.31 -17.70 -13.03
N ASP A 303 34.05 -17.87 -11.74
CA ASP A 303 33.13 -17.06 -10.95
C ASP A 303 33.73 -16.77 -9.57
N LEU A 304 34.02 -15.49 -9.32
CA LEU A 304 34.66 -15.00 -8.10
C LEU A 304 33.63 -14.33 -7.19
N LYS A 305 33.65 -14.72 -5.93
CA LYS A 305 32.77 -14.22 -4.88
C LYS A 305 33.25 -12.86 -4.39
N VAL A 306 32.44 -11.84 -4.65
CA VAL A 306 32.73 -10.46 -4.29
C VAL A 306 32.03 -10.11 -2.99
N LEU A 307 32.81 -9.88 -1.94
CA LEU A 307 32.27 -9.48 -0.64
C LEU A 307 31.93 -7.99 -0.66
N GLU A 308 30.65 -7.68 -0.70
CA GLU A 308 30.16 -6.32 -0.91
C GLU A 308 29.57 -5.70 0.35
N ASN A 309 29.91 -4.43 0.59
CA ASN A 309 29.19 -3.57 1.51
C ASN A 309 28.26 -2.65 0.70
N PRO A 310 26.95 -2.93 0.64
CA PRO A 310 26.02 -2.21 -0.23
C PRO A 310 25.78 -0.76 0.22
N TYR A 311 26.30 -0.37 1.39
CA TYR A 311 26.09 0.94 2.01
C TYR A 311 27.35 1.81 2.00
N SER A 312 28.26 1.60 1.05
CA SER A 312 29.50 2.37 0.93
C SER A 312 29.56 3.20 -0.37
N PRO A 313 28.58 4.09 -0.64
CA PRO A 313 28.56 4.89 -1.84
C PRO A 313 29.66 5.97 -1.83
N PRO A 314 30.11 6.49 -2.99
CA PRO A 314 29.81 6.00 -4.34
C PRO A 314 30.66 4.79 -4.74
N TYR A 315 31.44 4.21 -3.80
CA TYR A 315 32.40 3.16 -4.12
C TYR A 315 31.71 1.87 -4.54
N SER A 316 30.91 1.30 -3.64
CA SER A 316 30.17 0.08 -3.89
C SER A 316 28.77 0.16 -3.31
N MET A 317 27.83 -0.35 -4.09
CA MET A 317 26.39 -0.37 -3.85
C MET A 317 25.83 -1.61 -4.54
N THR A 318 24.58 -1.97 -4.27
CA THR A 318 23.88 -3.03 -5.02
C THR A 318 22.60 -2.50 -5.63
N ASP A 319 22.23 -3.01 -6.81
CA ASP A 319 20.87 -2.84 -7.34
C ASP A 319 19.87 -3.79 -6.65
N GLU A 320 18.59 -3.68 -6.98
CA GLU A 320 17.52 -4.52 -6.40
C GLU A 320 17.73 -6.03 -6.58
N ASN A 321 18.52 -6.43 -7.58
CA ASN A 321 18.84 -7.83 -7.85
C ASN A 321 20.19 -8.25 -7.26
N GLY A 322 20.81 -7.38 -6.46
CA GLY A 322 22.06 -7.64 -5.78
C GLY A 322 23.30 -7.41 -6.64
N SER A 323 23.18 -6.96 -7.91
CA SER A 323 24.36 -6.75 -8.76
C SER A 323 25.20 -5.58 -8.23
N VAL A 324 26.53 -5.71 -8.28
CA VAL A 324 27.45 -4.66 -7.85
C VAL A 324 27.31 -3.40 -8.70
N ARG A 325 27.10 -2.27 -8.04
CA ARG A 325 27.00 -0.91 -8.59
C ARG A 325 28.02 0.00 -7.90
N GLY A 326 28.08 1.26 -8.31
CA GLY A 326 29.13 2.19 -7.86
C GLY A 326 30.38 2.16 -8.74
N VAL A 327 31.37 2.95 -8.36
CA VAL A 327 32.66 3.04 -9.07
C VAL A 327 33.32 1.66 -9.19
N MET A 328 33.24 0.85 -8.13
CA MET A 328 33.78 -0.50 -8.12
C MET A 328 33.06 -1.44 -9.07
N GLY A 329 31.73 -1.32 -9.20
CA GLY A 329 30.94 -2.10 -10.16
C GLY A 329 31.33 -1.82 -11.61
N ASP A 330 31.58 -0.55 -11.96
CA ASP A 330 32.06 -0.17 -13.30
C ASP A 330 33.48 -0.71 -13.56
N ILE A 331 34.37 -0.65 -12.56
CA ILE A 331 35.75 -1.16 -12.68
C ILE A 331 35.75 -2.69 -12.82
N LEU A 332 34.98 -3.40 -11.99
CA LEU A 332 34.80 -4.85 -12.12
C LEU A 332 34.25 -5.22 -13.50
N ASN A 333 33.33 -4.43 -14.06
CA ASN A 333 32.84 -4.67 -15.41
C ASN A 333 33.94 -4.52 -16.47
N ILE A 334 34.83 -3.53 -16.36
CA ILE A 334 36.00 -3.39 -17.24
C ILE A 334 36.95 -4.57 -17.08
N ILE A 335 37.23 -5.00 -15.85
CA ILE A 335 38.08 -6.17 -15.57
C ILE A 335 37.47 -7.44 -16.19
N THR A 336 36.15 -7.62 -16.14
CA THR A 336 35.45 -8.71 -16.85
C THR A 336 35.67 -8.64 -18.36
N LEU A 337 35.62 -7.45 -18.98
CA LEU A 337 35.89 -7.29 -20.42
C LEU A 337 37.34 -7.64 -20.79
N GLN A 338 38.30 -7.35 -19.90
CA GLN A 338 39.74 -7.60 -20.11
C GLN A 338 40.12 -9.07 -19.91
N THR A 339 39.59 -9.69 -18.85
CA THR A 339 40.07 -10.99 -18.34
C THR A 339 39.10 -12.14 -18.63
N GLY A 340 37.81 -11.85 -18.77
CA GLY A 340 36.75 -12.85 -18.82
C GLY A 340 36.30 -13.37 -17.45
N LEU A 341 36.86 -12.87 -16.34
CA LEU A 341 36.41 -13.20 -14.99
C LEU A 341 34.99 -12.70 -14.74
N ASN A 342 34.17 -13.52 -14.10
CA ASN A 342 32.86 -13.10 -13.60
C ASN A 342 32.92 -12.87 -12.08
N PHE A 343 32.07 -11.95 -11.64
CA PHE A 343 32.05 -11.47 -10.27
C PHE A 343 30.64 -11.60 -9.72
N SER A 344 30.47 -12.50 -8.75
CA SER A 344 29.20 -12.77 -8.09
C SER A 344 29.17 -12.15 -6.70
N PRO A 345 28.28 -11.18 -6.45
CA PRO A 345 28.21 -10.48 -5.18
C PRO A 345 27.71 -11.38 -4.04
N ILE A 346 28.31 -11.20 -2.87
CA ILE A 346 27.88 -11.73 -1.59
C ILE A 346 27.68 -10.54 -0.66
N THR A 347 26.42 -10.24 -0.37
CA THR A 347 26.06 -9.16 0.54
C THR A 347 26.32 -9.58 1.97
N VAL A 348 27.16 -8.84 2.67
CA VAL A 348 27.40 -9.02 4.10
C VAL A 348 26.18 -8.50 4.86
N SER A 349 25.63 -9.31 5.77
CA SER A 349 24.52 -8.85 6.62
C SER A 349 24.99 -7.73 7.56
N HIS A 350 24.09 -6.79 7.87
CA HIS A 350 24.35 -5.58 8.67
C HIS A 350 25.11 -5.82 10.00
N ASN A 351 24.98 -7.02 10.55
CA ASN A 351 25.54 -7.42 11.85
C ASN A 351 26.96 -8.01 11.75
N ILE A 352 27.55 -8.02 10.55
CA ILE A 352 28.88 -8.57 10.31
C ILE A 352 29.78 -7.46 9.77
N HIS A 353 30.74 -7.03 10.58
CA HIS A 353 31.74 -6.08 10.11
C HIS A 353 32.57 -6.76 9.01
N ALA A 354 32.64 -6.19 7.80
CA ALA A 354 33.49 -6.73 6.73
C ALA A 354 34.95 -6.91 7.18
N GLY A 355 35.43 -6.10 8.13
CA GLY A 355 36.75 -6.25 8.76
C GLY A 355 36.90 -7.45 9.71
N THR A 356 35.82 -8.08 10.16
CA THR A 356 35.84 -9.27 11.04
C THR A 356 35.72 -10.59 10.28
N GLN A 357 35.33 -10.57 9.00
CA GLN A 357 35.28 -11.74 8.10
C GLN A 357 36.52 -11.86 7.19
N LEU A 358 37.65 -11.24 7.57
CA LEU A 358 38.93 -11.43 6.87
C LEU A 358 39.50 -12.85 7.01
N ASN A 359 38.79 -13.77 7.68
CA ASN A 359 39.16 -15.17 7.78
C ASN A 359 39.05 -15.84 6.40
N PRO A 360 40.02 -16.69 6.00
CA PRO A 360 39.97 -17.39 4.72
C PRO A 360 38.73 -18.29 4.62
N GLY A 361 37.95 -18.13 3.55
CA GLY A 361 36.79 -18.95 3.21
C GLY A 361 35.49 -18.15 3.09
N GLY A 362 34.81 -18.29 1.94
CA GLY A 362 33.48 -17.70 1.70
C GLY A 362 33.46 -16.46 0.80
N TRP A 363 34.60 -15.85 0.52
CA TRP A 363 34.78 -14.72 -0.42
C TRP A 363 36.15 -14.79 -1.09
N ASP A 364 36.27 -14.17 -2.26
CA ASP A 364 37.51 -14.16 -3.07
C ASP A 364 38.08 -12.74 -3.23
N ILE A 365 37.22 -11.72 -3.25
CA ILE A 365 37.63 -10.33 -3.44
C ILE A 365 36.73 -9.36 -2.66
N ILE A 366 37.33 -8.33 -2.03
CA ILE A 366 36.64 -7.16 -1.51
C ILE A 366 37.00 -5.98 -2.41
N PRO A 367 36.03 -5.42 -3.15
CA PRO A 367 36.27 -4.23 -3.94
C PRO A 367 36.13 -2.97 -3.09
N GLY A 368 36.96 -1.97 -3.37
CA GLY A 368 36.87 -0.69 -2.66
C GLY A 368 37.33 -0.75 -1.20
N ALA A 369 38.26 -1.64 -0.87
CA ALA A 369 38.88 -1.67 0.44
C ALA A 369 39.89 -0.51 0.56
N ILE A 370 39.92 0.18 1.70
CA ILE A 370 40.99 1.15 1.97
C ILE A 370 42.23 0.39 2.42
N TYR A 371 43.37 0.67 1.78
CA TYR A 371 44.66 0.11 2.15
C TYR A 371 44.99 0.35 3.63
N SER A 372 45.57 -0.66 4.28
CA SER A 372 46.04 -0.56 5.66
C SER A 372 47.18 -1.55 5.90
N GLU A 373 48.26 -1.06 6.50
CA GLU A 373 49.46 -1.85 6.79
C GLU A 373 49.17 -2.93 7.85
N ASP A 374 48.40 -2.60 8.89
CA ASP A 374 48.05 -3.55 9.95
C ASP A 374 47.26 -4.76 9.39
N ARG A 375 46.40 -4.53 8.39
CA ARG A 375 45.61 -5.58 7.74
C ARG A 375 46.36 -6.39 6.70
N GLU A 376 47.53 -5.94 6.22
CA GLU A 376 48.36 -6.75 5.31
C GLU A 376 48.76 -8.09 5.93
N ASN A 377 48.74 -8.19 7.26
CA ASN A 377 48.99 -9.43 7.98
C ASN A 377 47.92 -10.51 7.75
N ASN A 378 46.69 -10.11 7.41
CA ASN A 378 45.55 -11.01 7.25
C ASN A 378 45.04 -11.09 5.81
N VAL A 379 45.17 -10.02 5.03
CA VAL A 379 44.75 -9.94 3.63
C VAL A 379 45.86 -9.38 2.73
N SER A 380 45.78 -9.65 1.44
CA SER A 380 46.65 -9.03 0.43
C SER A 380 45.88 -7.92 -0.28
N PHE A 381 46.54 -6.80 -0.57
CA PHE A 381 45.96 -5.71 -1.35
C PHE A 381 46.55 -5.62 -2.76
N ALA A 382 45.73 -5.20 -3.71
CA ALA A 382 46.17 -4.73 -5.02
C ALA A 382 46.87 -3.36 -4.91
N GLU A 383 47.45 -2.89 -6.01
CA GLU A 383 47.89 -1.50 -6.14
C GLU A 383 46.69 -0.55 -5.98
N ALA A 384 46.87 0.52 -5.21
CA ALA A 384 45.82 1.51 -5.02
C ALA A 384 45.64 2.35 -6.29
N PHE A 385 44.39 2.51 -6.72
CA PHE A 385 44.06 3.17 -7.99
C PHE A 385 43.16 4.41 -7.83
N ILE A 386 42.59 4.64 -6.63
CA ILE A 386 41.91 5.88 -6.27
C ILE A 386 42.49 6.37 -4.94
N THR A 387 42.93 7.63 -4.89
CA THR A 387 43.36 8.28 -3.65
C THR A 387 42.42 9.44 -3.33
N THR A 388 41.93 9.52 -2.09
CA THR A 388 41.02 10.58 -1.64
C THR A 388 41.33 10.98 -0.21
N PRO A 389 41.31 12.27 0.14
CA PRO A 389 41.62 12.68 1.51
C PRO A 389 40.48 12.33 2.47
N TYR A 390 40.81 12.26 3.77
CA TYR A 390 39.81 12.19 4.83
C TYR A 390 39.31 13.59 5.20
N VAL A 391 38.04 13.65 5.57
CA VAL A 391 37.32 14.88 5.91
C VAL A 391 36.50 14.69 7.18
N PHE A 392 36.33 15.78 7.93
CA PHE A 392 35.27 15.90 8.92
C PHE A 392 33.98 16.34 8.25
N VAL A 393 32.86 15.70 8.58
CA VAL A 393 31.52 16.07 8.15
C VAL A 393 30.74 16.63 9.34
N MET A 394 30.17 17.83 9.19
CA MET A 394 29.53 18.60 10.28
C MET A 394 28.32 19.38 9.76
N GLN A 395 27.38 19.78 10.63
CA GLN A 395 26.22 20.61 10.25
C GLN A 395 26.56 22.06 9.92
N LYS A 396 27.65 22.58 10.49
CA LYS A 396 28.06 23.98 10.33
C LYS A 396 29.54 24.05 10.00
N ALA A 397 29.90 25.05 9.21
CA ALA A 397 31.30 25.38 9.01
C ALA A 397 31.95 25.78 10.34
N PRO A 398 33.15 25.25 10.65
CA PRO A 398 33.84 25.61 11.88
C PRO A 398 34.21 27.10 11.85
N ASP A 399 34.08 27.76 13.00
CA ASP A 399 34.36 29.20 13.17
C ASP A 399 35.88 29.53 13.07
N SER A 400 36.76 28.52 13.13
CA SER A 400 38.23 28.65 13.13
C SER A 400 38.94 27.39 12.62
N GLU A 401 40.26 27.44 12.38
CA GLU A 401 41.10 26.30 11.98
C GLU A 401 41.14 25.16 13.02
N GLN A 402 40.78 25.41 14.29
CA GLN A 402 40.46 24.34 15.25
C GLN A 402 39.06 23.82 14.97
N THR A 403 38.98 22.83 14.07
CA THR A 403 37.73 22.26 13.56
C THR A 403 36.84 21.65 14.67
N LEU A 404 37.46 21.05 15.70
CA LEU A 404 36.76 20.30 16.75
C LEU A 404 36.97 20.93 18.13
N LYS A 405 35.88 21.06 18.89
CA LYS A 405 35.84 21.62 20.25
C LYS A 405 35.83 20.50 21.29
N LYS A 406 36.30 20.80 22.50
CA LYS A 406 36.29 19.87 23.64
C LYS A 406 34.89 19.32 23.91
N GLY A 407 34.81 18.00 24.13
CA GLY A 407 33.56 17.30 24.46
C GLY A 407 32.66 16.98 23.27
N MET A 408 33.07 17.33 22.04
CA MET A 408 32.33 16.93 20.83
C MET A 408 32.37 15.41 20.64
N LYS A 409 31.25 14.84 20.21
CA LYS A 409 31.10 13.44 19.82
C LYS A 409 31.45 13.26 18.34
N VAL A 410 32.58 12.61 18.09
CA VAL A 410 33.11 12.42 16.74
C VAL A 410 33.07 10.95 16.38
N ALA A 411 32.32 10.61 15.34
CA ALA A 411 32.25 9.26 14.83
C ALA A 411 33.39 8.96 13.86
N ILE A 412 33.90 7.72 13.90
CA ILE A 412 34.85 7.19 12.93
C ILE A 412 34.47 5.75 12.57
N PRO A 413 34.37 5.42 11.26
CA PRO A 413 34.16 4.04 10.83
C PRO A 413 35.27 3.10 11.34
N TYR A 414 34.90 1.90 11.83
CA TYR A 414 35.83 0.95 12.44
C TYR A 414 36.98 0.55 11.50
N TYR A 415 36.72 0.53 10.19
CA TYR A 415 37.68 0.15 9.14
C TYR A 415 38.64 1.28 8.72
N TYR A 416 38.57 2.45 9.35
CA TYR A 416 39.55 3.52 9.16
C TYR A 416 40.65 3.43 10.23
N GLU A 417 41.88 3.15 9.81
CA GLU A 417 43.05 3.10 10.69
C GLU A 417 43.63 4.48 11.02
N LEU A 418 42.76 5.48 11.12
CA LEU A 418 43.11 6.81 11.59
C LEU A 418 42.76 7.04 13.06
N HIS A 419 42.03 6.12 13.70
CA HIS A 419 41.51 6.34 15.04
C HIS A 419 42.61 6.66 16.07
N SER A 420 43.72 5.92 16.06
CA SER A 420 44.83 6.15 16.99
C SER A 420 45.51 7.51 16.76
N GLN A 421 45.81 7.84 15.51
CA GLN A 421 46.42 9.12 15.13
C GLN A 421 45.50 10.30 15.44
N LEU A 422 44.21 10.19 15.11
CA LEU A 422 43.23 11.25 15.37
C LEU A 422 42.95 11.44 16.85
N LYS A 423 43.02 10.37 17.65
CA LYS A 423 42.91 10.45 19.11
C LYS A 423 44.11 11.17 19.75
N GLU A 424 45.30 11.04 19.16
CA GLU A 424 46.48 11.80 19.57
C GLU A 424 46.38 13.27 19.16
N MET A 425 45.90 13.56 17.93
CA MET A 425 45.71 14.92 17.43
C MET A 425 44.58 15.68 18.13
N TYR A 426 43.49 14.98 18.49
CA TYR A 426 42.31 15.53 19.15
C TYR A 426 41.98 14.71 20.41
N PRO A 427 42.73 14.90 21.51
CA PRO A 427 42.56 14.12 22.73
C PRO A 427 41.33 14.55 23.54
N GLU A 428 40.79 15.75 23.28
CA GLU A 428 39.70 16.34 24.04
C GLU A 428 38.29 16.04 23.49
N VAL A 429 38.17 15.24 22.43
CA VAL A 429 36.88 14.83 21.83
C VAL A 429 36.49 13.41 22.25
N GLU A 430 35.19 13.13 22.25
CA GLU A 430 34.65 11.80 22.50
C GLU A 430 34.58 11.02 21.18
N TRP A 431 35.49 10.06 21.00
CA TRP A 431 35.52 9.24 19.80
C TRP A 431 34.57 8.05 19.88
N ILE A 432 33.67 7.94 18.89
CA ILE A 432 32.68 6.88 18.78
C ILE A 432 32.99 6.05 17.53
N LYS A 433 33.19 4.74 17.68
CA LYS A 433 33.33 3.86 16.52
C LYS A 433 31.97 3.50 15.95
N VAL A 434 31.85 3.55 14.62
CA VAL A 434 30.63 3.18 13.90
C VAL A 434 30.93 2.12 12.85
N ASP A 435 29.94 1.32 12.49
CA ASP A 435 30.11 0.23 11.53
C ASP A 435 30.04 0.72 10.09
N ASN A 436 29.29 1.79 9.86
CA ASN A 436 28.98 2.31 8.55
C ASN A 436 28.98 3.84 8.58
N ALA A 437 29.80 4.46 7.73
CA ALA A 437 29.82 5.91 7.57
C ALA A 437 28.45 6.45 7.18
N SER A 438 27.72 5.78 6.27
CA SER A 438 26.43 6.23 5.73
C SER A 438 25.36 6.41 6.81
N ALA A 439 25.28 5.48 7.77
CA ALA A 439 24.37 5.60 8.91
C ALA A 439 24.77 6.77 9.85
N ALA A 440 26.06 7.06 9.95
CA ALA A 440 26.57 8.14 10.78
C ALA A 440 26.32 9.54 10.19
N PHE A 441 26.19 9.70 8.85
CA PHE A 441 25.77 10.99 8.26
C PHE A 441 24.42 11.44 8.81
N HIS A 442 23.45 10.53 8.88
CA HIS A 442 22.12 10.85 9.41
C HIS A 442 22.19 11.29 10.88
N LYS A 443 23.01 10.61 11.69
CA LYS A 443 23.23 10.97 13.10
C LYS A 443 23.88 12.34 13.27
N VAL A 444 24.80 12.73 12.38
CA VAL A 444 25.35 14.10 12.36
C VAL A 444 24.25 15.10 11.99
N LYS A 445 23.41 14.79 11.00
CA LYS A 445 22.29 15.65 10.59
C LYS A 445 21.24 15.84 11.70
N GLU A 446 20.93 14.81 12.48
CA GLU A 446 20.00 14.90 13.62
C GLU A 446 20.64 15.55 14.87
N GLY A 447 21.96 15.76 14.86
CA GLY A 447 22.71 16.36 15.97
C GLY A 447 23.01 15.37 17.12
N GLU A 448 22.86 14.06 16.89
CA GLU A 448 23.33 13.03 17.83
C GLU A 448 24.86 12.95 17.88
N LEU A 449 25.52 13.27 16.77
CA LEU A 449 26.96 13.36 16.61
C LEU A 449 27.33 14.78 16.16
N ASP A 450 28.43 15.31 16.71
CA ASP A 450 28.92 16.64 16.34
C ASP A 450 29.72 16.61 15.02
N ALA A 451 30.44 15.50 14.77
CA ALA A 451 31.19 15.30 13.54
C ALA A 451 31.32 13.82 13.16
N LEU A 452 31.62 13.57 11.88
CA LEU A 452 31.95 12.26 11.33
C LEU A 452 33.25 12.32 10.53
N VAL A 453 34.13 11.35 10.69
CA VAL A 453 35.26 11.10 9.78
C VAL A 453 34.78 10.29 8.60
N ALA A 454 34.90 10.85 7.39
CA ALA A 454 34.58 10.20 6.12
C ALA A 454 35.70 10.44 5.11
N THR A 455 35.66 9.78 3.95
CA THR A 455 36.47 10.21 2.80
C THR A 455 35.79 11.36 2.07
N GLN A 456 36.57 12.23 1.42
CA GLN A 456 36.02 13.35 0.66
C GLN A 456 35.07 12.87 -0.45
N LEU A 457 35.40 11.77 -1.13
CA LEU A 457 34.56 11.23 -2.20
C LEU A 457 33.20 10.71 -1.69
N ASN A 458 33.20 9.95 -0.60
CA ASN A 458 31.96 9.52 0.07
C ASN A 458 31.17 10.72 0.58
N SER A 459 31.84 11.67 1.24
CA SER A 459 31.19 12.85 1.79
C SER A 459 30.56 13.73 0.72
N ARG A 460 31.25 13.99 -0.39
CA ARG A 460 30.71 14.77 -1.49
C ARG A 460 29.46 14.10 -2.06
N TYR A 461 29.52 12.79 -2.29
CA TYR A 461 28.35 12.03 -2.74
C TYR A 461 27.19 12.15 -1.75
N MET A 462 27.43 11.90 -0.46
CA MET A 462 26.37 11.90 0.55
C MET A 462 25.74 13.29 0.75
N ILE A 463 26.55 14.35 0.76
CA ILE A 463 26.07 15.73 0.91
C ILE A 463 25.28 16.15 -0.33
N ASP A 464 25.82 15.93 -1.53
CA ASP A 464 25.19 16.39 -2.78
C ASP A 464 23.83 15.69 -3.03
N HIS A 465 23.66 14.43 -2.60
CA HIS A 465 22.43 13.65 -2.84
C HIS A 465 21.43 13.64 -1.69
N TYR A 466 21.88 13.56 -0.44
CA TYR A 466 20.99 13.32 0.70
C TYR A 466 20.91 14.45 1.71
N TYR A 467 21.96 15.28 1.81
CA TYR A 467 22.03 16.35 2.82
C TYR A 467 22.45 17.70 2.24
N PRO A 468 21.86 18.14 1.10
CA PRO A 468 22.28 19.37 0.43
C PRO A 468 22.02 20.58 1.32
N ASN A 469 23.06 21.39 1.57
CA ASN A 469 23.05 22.56 2.46
C ASN A 469 22.82 22.27 3.96
N GLU A 470 22.70 21.00 4.35
CA GLU A 470 22.54 20.59 5.76
C GLU A 470 23.86 20.14 6.38
N LEU A 471 24.72 19.49 5.59
CA LEU A 471 26.02 18.99 6.01
C LEU A 471 27.13 19.58 5.13
N TYR A 472 28.30 19.78 5.75
CA TYR A 472 29.49 20.34 5.11
C TYR A 472 30.69 19.47 5.46
N HIS A 473 31.68 19.43 4.58
CA HIS A 473 32.90 18.67 4.81
C HIS A 473 34.15 19.55 4.80
N PHE A 474 35.11 19.20 5.66
CA PHE A 474 36.35 19.93 5.86
C PHE A 474 37.54 18.97 5.88
N LEU A 475 38.60 19.32 5.17
CA LEU A 475 39.82 18.52 5.13
C LEU A 475 40.38 18.32 6.55
N ILE A 476 40.82 17.10 6.85
CA ILE A 476 41.60 16.82 8.06
C ILE A 476 43.08 17.07 7.74
N PRO A 477 43.73 18.11 8.28
CA PRO A 477 45.14 18.36 8.01
C PRO A 477 46.03 17.33 8.71
N GLY A 478 47.14 16.93 8.09
CA GLY A 478 48.18 16.10 8.74
C GLY A 478 47.90 14.60 8.79
N VAL A 479 46.82 14.12 8.14
CA VAL A 479 46.56 12.68 7.96
C VAL A 479 46.84 12.23 6.52
N PRO A 480 47.29 10.99 6.30
CA PRO A 480 47.47 10.46 4.95
C PRO A 480 46.13 10.32 4.21
N ASN A 481 46.18 10.33 2.88
CA ASN A 481 45.00 10.09 2.06
C ASN A 481 44.54 8.62 2.18
N ALA A 482 43.22 8.41 2.08
CA ALA A 482 42.65 7.09 1.90
C ALA A 482 43.01 6.56 0.50
N SER A 483 43.72 5.44 0.48
CA SER A 483 44.12 4.74 -0.75
C SER A 483 43.19 3.56 -0.98
N LEU A 484 42.32 3.67 -1.98
CA LEU A 484 41.34 2.65 -2.33
C LEU A 484 42.00 1.58 -3.20
N SER A 485 41.75 0.31 -2.86
CA SER A 485 42.33 -0.87 -3.47
C SER A 485 41.31 -2.03 -3.48
N PHE A 486 41.71 -3.15 -4.09
CA PHE A 486 41.06 -4.45 -3.91
C PHE A 486 41.78 -5.23 -2.81
N ALA A 487 41.05 -5.93 -1.97
CA ALA A 487 41.61 -6.86 -1.00
C ALA A 487 41.26 -8.31 -1.35
N PHE A 488 42.18 -9.22 -1.05
CA PHE A 488 42.10 -10.65 -1.34
C PHE A 488 42.50 -11.47 -0.11
N PRO A 489 42.03 -12.72 0.01
CA PRO A 489 42.58 -13.66 0.99
C PRO A 489 44.10 -13.83 0.82
N ARG A 490 44.83 -14.03 1.92
CA ARG A 490 46.25 -14.40 1.83
C ARG A 490 46.38 -15.76 1.15
N GLY A 491 47.23 -15.85 0.13
CA GLY A 491 47.49 -17.09 -0.62
C GLY A 491 47.01 -17.09 -2.07
N GLU A 492 46.43 -15.99 -2.56
CA GLU A 492 45.98 -15.83 -3.96
C GLU A 492 46.86 -14.83 -4.75
N PRO A 493 48.17 -15.09 -4.95
CA PRO A 493 49.04 -14.17 -5.68
C PRO A 493 48.63 -14.02 -7.16
N GLU A 494 48.08 -15.06 -7.78
CA GLU A 494 47.63 -15.02 -9.18
C GLU A 494 46.49 -14.03 -9.36
N LEU A 495 45.47 -14.05 -8.49
CA LEU A 495 44.35 -13.12 -8.56
C LEU A 495 44.84 -11.68 -8.40
N LYS A 496 45.72 -11.43 -7.42
CA LYS A 496 46.34 -10.12 -7.22
C LYS A 496 47.04 -9.63 -8.49
N ASP A 497 47.87 -10.47 -9.10
CA ASP A 497 48.64 -10.09 -10.29
C ASP A 497 47.75 -9.85 -11.50
N ILE A 498 46.71 -10.66 -11.70
CA ILE A 498 45.70 -10.46 -12.75
C ILE A 498 44.99 -9.11 -12.56
N ILE A 499 44.55 -8.81 -11.33
CA ILE A 499 43.87 -7.55 -11.02
C ILE A 499 44.82 -6.36 -11.18
N ASN A 500 46.06 -6.44 -10.72
CA ASN A 500 47.05 -5.37 -10.91
C ASN A 500 47.32 -5.10 -12.39
N LYS A 501 47.47 -6.14 -13.22
CA LYS A 501 47.62 -5.99 -14.68
C LYS A 501 46.40 -5.33 -15.30
N ALA A 502 45.20 -5.74 -14.88
CA ALA A 502 43.94 -5.17 -15.36
C ALA A 502 43.83 -3.68 -14.99
N LEU A 503 44.11 -3.32 -13.73
CA LEU A 503 44.11 -1.94 -13.23
C LEU A 503 45.11 -1.06 -13.96
N ASN A 504 46.35 -1.53 -14.15
CA ASN A 504 47.40 -0.80 -14.85
C ASN A 504 47.10 -0.57 -16.34
N ALA A 505 46.19 -1.36 -16.92
CA ALA A 505 45.71 -1.15 -18.29
C ALA A 505 44.59 -0.10 -18.38
N ILE A 506 43.95 0.31 -17.27
CA ILE A 506 42.89 1.32 -17.26
C ILE A 506 43.53 2.72 -17.21
N PRO A 507 43.26 3.61 -18.18
CA PRO A 507 43.78 4.97 -18.15
C PRO A 507 43.31 5.74 -16.91
N PRO A 508 44.17 6.54 -16.24
CA PRO A 508 43.76 7.34 -15.08
C PRO A 508 42.59 8.29 -15.35
N SER A 509 42.49 8.82 -16.57
CA SER A 509 41.36 9.64 -17.03
C SER A 509 40.04 8.88 -17.02
N GLU A 510 40.07 7.57 -17.30
CA GLU A 510 38.88 6.72 -17.25
C GLU A 510 38.46 6.43 -15.81
N VAL A 511 39.40 6.19 -14.89
CA VAL A 511 39.11 6.05 -13.45
C VAL A 511 38.46 7.32 -12.89
N LEU A 512 39.00 8.50 -13.25
CA LEU A 512 38.43 9.79 -12.86
C LEU A 512 37.01 9.97 -13.44
N ARG A 513 36.82 9.64 -14.72
CA ARG A 513 35.51 9.74 -15.38
C ARG A 513 34.45 8.86 -14.72
N LEU A 514 34.79 7.61 -14.39
CA LEU A 514 33.90 6.70 -13.67
C LEU A 514 33.57 7.23 -12.28
N THR A 515 34.57 7.79 -11.59
CA THR A 515 34.36 8.43 -10.28
C THR A 515 33.41 9.62 -10.38
N GLU A 516 33.61 10.52 -11.36
CA GLU A 516 32.74 11.67 -11.58
C GLU A 516 31.31 11.28 -11.98
N LYS A 517 31.15 10.22 -12.78
CA LYS A 517 29.84 9.67 -13.16
C LYS A 517 29.00 9.42 -11.92
N TRP A 518 29.54 8.73 -10.91
CA TRP A 518 28.79 8.39 -9.71
C TRP A 518 28.59 9.58 -8.76
N ILE A 519 29.51 10.54 -8.69
CA ILE A 519 29.31 11.77 -7.90
C ILE A 519 28.18 12.64 -8.48
N LYS A 520 28.01 12.66 -9.80
CA LYS A 520 27.05 13.55 -10.47
C LYS A 520 25.69 12.89 -10.75
N MET A 521 25.51 11.62 -10.38
CA MET A 521 24.36 10.79 -10.76
C MET A 521 23.11 11.14 -9.94
N PRO A 522 22.08 11.79 -10.52
CA PRO A 522 20.92 12.23 -9.75
C PRO A 522 20.11 11.05 -9.20
N ASN A 523 19.47 11.25 -8.04
CA ASN A 523 18.42 10.37 -7.50
C ASN A 523 18.81 8.90 -7.27
N VAL A 524 20.02 8.64 -6.82
CA VAL A 524 20.34 7.29 -6.30
C VAL A 524 19.73 7.17 -4.91
N THR A 525 18.69 6.35 -4.73
CA THR A 525 18.16 6.01 -3.41
C THR A 525 18.82 4.74 -2.89
N ILE A 526 19.49 4.81 -1.75
CA ILE A 526 19.99 3.62 -1.06
C ILE A 526 18.81 2.99 -0.33
N ASP A 527 18.50 1.73 -0.63
CA ASP A 527 17.51 0.98 0.14
C ASP A 527 18.07 0.72 1.54
N THR A 528 17.53 1.41 2.54
CA THR A 528 17.92 1.29 3.94
C THR A 528 16.94 0.45 4.75
N TRP A 529 15.95 -0.19 4.10
CA TRP A 529 14.96 -1.03 4.77
C TRP A 529 15.62 -2.11 5.62
N ASP A 530 16.65 -2.77 5.09
CA ASP A 530 17.41 -3.79 5.81
C ASP A 530 18.11 -3.26 7.07
N LEU A 531 18.39 -1.95 7.14
CA LEU A 531 19.03 -1.30 8.29
C LEU A 531 18.04 -1.05 9.45
N TYR A 532 16.74 -0.89 9.15
CA TYR A 532 15.71 -0.48 10.12
C TYR A 532 14.53 -1.46 10.29
N SER A 533 14.45 -2.50 9.45
CA SER A 533 13.31 -3.43 9.42
C SER A 533 13.13 -4.16 10.76
N GLU A 534 14.21 -4.50 11.46
CA GLU A 534 14.16 -5.17 12.76
C GLU A 534 13.44 -4.30 13.82
N GLN A 535 13.83 -3.03 13.97
CA GLN A 535 13.17 -2.12 14.92
C GLN A 535 11.72 -1.88 14.53
N PHE A 536 11.43 -1.78 13.23
CA PHE A 536 10.05 -1.65 12.74
C PHE A 536 9.18 -2.86 13.11
N TYR A 537 9.70 -4.09 12.96
CA TYR A 537 8.99 -5.29 13.37
C TYR A 537 8.78 -5.34 14.89
N ILE A 538 9.78 -4.97 15.70
CA ILE A 538 9.62 -4.89 17.16
C ILE A 538 8.50 -3.91 17.53
N VAL A 539 8.50 -2.69 16.99
CA VAL A 539 7.46 -1.68 17.24
C VAL A 539 6.09 -2.16 16.78
N THR A 540 6.01 -2.79 15.60
CA THR A 540 4.76 -3.34 15.06
C THR A 540 4.23 -4.46 15.94
N THR A 541 5.09 -5.40 16.37
CA THR A 541 4.71 -6.48 17.29
C THR A 541 4.22 -5.93 18.63
N LEU A 542 4.92 -4.96 19.22
CA LEU A 542 4.50 -4.29 20.45
C LEU A 542 3.15 -3.58 20.29
N SER A 543 2.93 -2.91 19.16
CA SER A 543 1.66 -2.23 18.84
C SER A 543 0.51 -3.22 18.70
N VAL A 544 0.73 -4.34 17.99
CA VAL A 544 -0.27 -5.41 17.85
C VAL A 544 -0.61 -6.04 19.21
N LEU A 545 0.39 -6.29 20.06
CA LEU A 545 0.17 -6.81 21.42
C LEU A 545 -0.61 -5.81 22.28
N LEU A 546 -0.31 -4.52 22.18
CA LEU A 546 -1.01 -3.47 22.92
C LEU A 546 -2.47 -3.35 22.47
N VAL A 547 -2.73 -3.36 21.17
CA VAL A 547 -4.09 -3.37 20.61
C VAL A 547 -4.83 -4.64 21.03
N GLY A 548 -4.19 -5.82 20.94
CA GLY A 548 -4.78 -7.09 21.36
C GLY A 548 -5.16 -7.11 22.84
N SER A 549 -4.27 -6.61 23.71
CA SER A 549 -4.51 -6.46 25.14
C SER A 549 -5.66 -5.48 25.43
N SER A 550 -5.70 -4.34 24.74
CA SER A 550 -6.77 -3.35 24.86
C SER A 550 -8.13 -3.92 24.42
N LEU A 551 -8.16 -4.73 23.35
CA LEU A 551 -9.38 -5.39 22.89
C LEU A 551 -9.86 -6.48 23.86
N LEU A 552 -8.94 -7.29 24.39
CA LEU A 552 -9.24 -8.28 25.44
C LEU A 552 -9.79 -7.60 26.69
N TRP A 553 -9.18 -6.49 27.11
CA TRP A 553 -9.63 -5.68 28.23
C TRP A 553 -11.01 -5.05 27.97
N GLY A 554 -11.23 -4.50 26.77
CA GLY A 554 -12.52 -3.97 26.34
C GLY A 554 -13.62 -5.04 26.34
N PHE A 555 -13.33 -6.24 25.83
CA PHE A 555 -14.25 -7.37 25.87
C PHE A 555 -14.57 -7.82 27.30
N TYR A 556 -13.54 -7.89 28.16
CA TYR A 556 -13.70 -8.19 29.58
C TYR A 556 -14.58 -7.16 30.28
N LEU A 557 -14.35 -5.86 30.05
CA LEU A 557 -15.14 -4.77 30.61
C LEU A 557 -16.60 -4.82 30.15
N LEU A 558 -16.84 -5.01 28.84
CA LEU A 558 -18.21 -5.13 28.31
C LEU A 558 -18.95 -6.31 28.95
N ARG A 559 -18.27 -7.45 29.16
CA ARG A 559 -18.84 -8.60 29.86
C ARG A 559 -19.13 -8.31 31.33
N SER A 560 -18.22 -7.62 32.02
CA SER A 560 -18.36 -7.23 33.43
C SER A 560 -19.52 -6.25 33.64
N VAL A 561 -19.65 -5.23 32.79
CA VAL A 561 -20.72 -4.23 32.84
C VAL A 561 -22.09 -4.87 32.58
N ARG A 562 -22.19 -5.76 31.58
CA ARG A 562 -23.46 -6.51 31.34
C ARG A 562 -23.88 -7.33 32.56
N ARG A 563 -22.94 -8.02 33.23
CA ARG A 563 -23.25 -8.77 34.46
C ARG A 563 -23.75 -7.86 35.58
N ARG A 564 -23.11 -6.70 35.80
CA ARG A 564 -23.53 -5.74 36.83
C ARG A 564 -24.92 -5.18 36.56
N LYS A 565 -25.24 -4.81 35.31
CA LYS A 565 -26.57 -4.30 34.95
C LYS A 565 -27.68 -5.32 35.19
N VAL A 566 -27.43 -6.60 34.93
CA VAL A 566 -28.41 -7.68 35.20
C VAL A 566 -28.65 -7.85 36.70
N ILE A 567 -27.59 -7.83 37.52
CA ILE A 567 -27.71 -7.96 38.99
C ILE A 567 -28.42 -6.74 39.59
N GLN A 568 -28.10 -5.54 39.12
CA GLN A 568 -28.74 -4.31 39.61
C GLN A 568 -30.23 -4.26 39.26
N GLY A 569 -30.61 -4.67 38.04
CA GLY A 569 -32.01 -4.77 37.64
C GLY A 569 -32.80 -5.78 38.47
N ASP A 570 -32.19 -6.92 38.83
CA ASP A 570 -32.85 -7.92 39.69
C ASP A 570 -33.08 -7.39 41.13
N LEU A 571 -32.13 -6.63 41.67
CA LEU A 571 -32.27 -6.04 43.01
C LEU A 571 -33.33 -4.92 43.05
N GLU A 572 -33.36 -4.04 42.04
CA GLU A 572 -34.39 -2.99 41.90
C GLU A 572 -35.79 -3.60 41.73
N ASN A 573 -35.91 -4.70 40.98
CA ASN A 573 -37.15 -5.44 40.85
C ASN A 573 -37.58 -6.05 42.19
N GLN A 574 -36.68 -6.62 42.97
CA GLN A 574 -37.01 -7.19 44.28
C GLN A 574 -37.45 -6.13 45.30
N ILE A 575 -36.81 -4.96 45.33
CA ILE A 575 -37.19 -3.85 46.23
C ILE A 575 -38.53 -3.26 45.80
N SER A 576 -38.72 -2.99 44.50
CA SER A 576 -39.97 -2.44 43.98
C SER A 576 -41.14 -3.41 44.18
N PHE A 577 -40.91 -4.71 43.96
CA PHE A 577 -41.90 -5.75 44.22
C PHE A 577 -42.26 -5.84 45.70
N ARG A 578 -41.30 -5.84 46.63
CA ARG A 578 -41.59 -5.87 48.08
C ARG A 578 -42.35 -4.64 48.55
N LYS A 579 -41.98 -3.45 48.08
CA LYS A 579 -42.69 -2.22 48.40
C LYS A 579 -44.11 -2.22 47.83
N ALA A 580 -44.27 -2.59 46.54
CA ALA A 580 -45.57 -2.73 45.92
C ALA A 580 -46.45 -3.78 46.62
N LEU A 581 -45.87 -4.91 47.05
CA LEU A 581 -46.60 -5.95 47.78
C LEU A 581 -47.08 -5.43 49.15
N SER A 582 -46.24 -4.71 49.88
CA SER A 582 -46.61 -4.06 51.15
C SER A 582 -47.67 -2.97 50.97
N ASP A 583 -47.51 -2.08 49.98
CA ASP A 583 -48.44 -0.98 49.69
C ASP A 583 -49.75 -1.45 49.05
N SER A 584 -49.76 -2.64 48.42
CA SER A 584 -50.98 -3.27 47.91
C SER A 584 -51.85 -3.88 49.01
N LEU A 585 -51.32 -4.05 50.24
CA LEU A 585 -52.13 -4.52 51.36
C LEU A 585 -53.11 -3.41 51.76
N PRO A 586 -54.43 -3.64 51.67
CA PRO A 586 -55.43 -2.61 51.95
C PRO A 586 -55.48 -2.25 53.44
N ASN A 587 -54.98 -3.14 54.30
CA ASN A 587 -54.95 -2.95 55.73
C ASN A 587 -53.68 -2.21 56.15
N PRO A 588 -53.79 -1.18 56.99
CA PRO A 588 -52.64 -0.55 57.62
C PRO A 588 -51.70 -1.57 58.25
N THR A 589 -50.44 -1.56 57.81
CA THR A 589 -49.39 -2.48 58.28
C THR A 589 -48.14 -1.68 58.56
N TYR A 590 -47.53 -1.93 59.71
CA TYR A 590 -46.35 -1.22 60.18
C TYR A 590 -45.41 -2.16 60.93
N VAL A 591 -44.13 -1.84 60.89
CA VAL A 591 -43.07 -2.60 61.55
C VAL A 591 -42.50 -1.72 62.63
N VAL A 592 -42.37 -2.27 63.83
CA VAL A 592 -41.80 -1.56 64.98
C VAL A 592 -40.56 -2.28 65.47
N ASN A 593 -39.57 -1.52 65.90
CA ASN A 593 -38.38 -2.09 66.53
C ASN A 593 -38.65 -2.46 68.00
N TRP A 594 -37.67 -3.08 68.65
CA TRP A 594 -37.75 -3.50 70.05
C TRP A 594 -37.96 -2.33 71.05
N GLN A 595 -37.72 -1.08 70.64
CA GLN A 595 -37.92 0.12 71.45
C GLN A 595 -39.32 0.73 71.24
N GLY A 596 -40.18 0.07 70.47
CA GLY A 596 -41.53 0.55 70.15
C GLY A 596 -41.56 1.65 69.08
N ASN A 597 -40.47 1.92 68.35
CA ASN A 597 -40.46 2.92 67.27
C ASN A 597 -40.92 2.30 65.95
N VAL A 598 -41.79 2.99 65.21
CA VAL A 598 -42.21 2.59 63.86
C VAL A 598 -41.04 2.82 62.88
N ILE A 599 -40.56 1.74 62.24
CA ILE A 599 -39.41 1.77 61.32
C ILE A 599 -39.79 1.58 59.85
N SER A 600 -40.98 1.05 59.57
CA SER A 600 -41.52 0.88 58.22
C SER A 600 -43.04 0.81 58.30
N HIS A 601 -43.73 1.28 57.28
CA HIS A 601 -45.18 1.15 57.16
C HIS A 601 -45.58 1.10 55.69
N ASN A 602 -46.77 0.58 55.41
CA ASN A 602 -47.36 0.68 54.09
C ASN A 602 -48.12 1.99 53.91
N SER A 603 -48.50 2.28 52.66
CA SER A 603 -49.32 3.44 52.31
C SER A 603 -50.64 3.50 53.09
N ALA A 604 -51.30 2.35 53.34
CA ALA A 604 -52.57 2.31 54.06
C ALA A 604 -52.47 2.86 55.49
N PHE A 605 -51.35 2.64 56.19
CA PHE A 605 -51.09 3.21 57.51
C PHE A 605 -51.11 4.74 57.50
N GLU A 606 -50.44 5.35 56.51
CA GLU A 606 -50.37 6.81 56.39
C GLU A 606 -51.74 7.40 56.06
N HIS A 607 -52.49 6.79 55.14
CA HIS A 607 -53.79 7.28 54.71
C HIS A 607 -54.90 7.08 55.74
N TYR A 608 -54.72 6.20 56.72
CA TYR A 608 -55.76 5.94 57.73
C TYR A 608 -55.94 7.12 58.70
N PHE A 609 -54.88 7.87 58.99
CA PHE A 609 -54.90 8.99 59.94
C PHE A 609 -54.93 10.34 59.21
N THR A 610 -55.54 11.34 59.84
CA THR A 610 -55.36 12.75 59.41
C THR A 610 -53.92 13.21 59.66
N ALA A 611 -53.46 14.24 58.93
CA ALA A 611 -52.06 14.68 58.98
C ALA A 611 -51.53 15.00 60.40
N ASP A 612 -52.38 15.48 61.30
CA ASP A 612 -52.02 15.77 62.69
C ASP A 612 -51.99 14.51 63.56
N TYR A 613 -52.94 13.58 63.38
CA TYR A 613 -52.97 12.30 64.11
C TYR A 613 -51.95 11.28 63.59
N TYR A 614 -51.55 11.37 62.32
CA TYR A 614 -50.48 10.55 61.74
C TYR A 614 -49.15 10.75 62.49
N LYS A 615 -48.84 12.00 62.90
CA LYS A 615 -47.66 12.30 63.71
C LYS A 615 -47.71 11.59 65.07
N ASN A 616 -48.90 11.52 65.68
CA ASN A 616 -49.10 10.81 66.95
C ASN A 616 -49.01 9.28 66.75
N ALA A 617 -49.51 8.76 65.64
CA ALA A 617 -49.39 7.34 65.27
C ALA A 617 -47.95 6.90 64.97
N MET A 618 -47.06 7.83 64.61
CA MET A 618 -45.62 7.61 64.42
C MET A 618 -44.79 7.72 65.70
N LEU A 619 -45.38 8.15 66.83
CA LEU A 619 -44.70 8.15 68.12
C LEU A 619 -44.46 6.72 68.61
N PRO A 620 -43.46 6.50 69.49
CA PRO A 620 -43.23 5.18 70.08
C PRO A 620 -44.52 4.65 70.72
N LEU A 621 -44.83 3.35 70.59
CA LEU A 621 -46.12 2.82 71.05
C LEU A 621 -46.38 3.04 72.54
N GLU A 622 -45.35 3.09 73.38
CA GLU A 622 -45.47 3.32 74.82
C GLU A 622 -45.77 4.78 75.19
N ASN A 623 -45.76 5.69 74.22
CA ASN A 623 -46.06 7.10 74.44
C ASN A 623 -47.56 7.27 74.77
N SER A 624 -47.87 8.07 75.79
CA SER A 624 -49.24 8.33 76.24
C SER A 624 -50.15 8.95 75.17
N ASP A 625 -49.55 9.62 74.19
CA ASP A 625 -50.24 10.30 73.08
C ASP A 625 -50.34 9.39 71.84
N SER A 626 -49.75 8.19 71.87
CA SER A 626 -49.91 7.21 70.79
C SER A 626 -51.31 6.60 70.82
N PRO A 627 -52.01 6.49 69.68
CA PRO A 627 -53.29 5.78 69.59
C PRO A 627 -53.16 4.28 69.90
N PHE A 628 -51.92 3.76 69.97
CA PHE A 628 -51.62 2.35 70.23
C PHE A 628 -51.08 2.07 71.64
N LYS A 629 -51.12 3.04 72.56
CA LYS A 629 -50.58 2.89 73.93
C LYS A 629 -51.12 1.67 74.68
N ASP A 630 -52.40 1.35 74.46
CA ASP A 630 -53.07 0.27 75.16
C ASP A 630 -52.75 -1.10 74.55
N VAL A 631 -52.28 -1.13 73.30
CA VAL A 631 -51.98 -2.35 72.52
C VAL A 631 -50.76 -3.08 73.08
N PHE A 632 -49.74 -2.32 73.48
CA PHE A 632 -48.47 -2.89 73.96
C PHE A 632 -48.37 -2.98 75.49
N SER A 633 -49.35 -2.44 76.23
CA SER A 633 -49.41 -2.53 77.69
C SER A 633 -49.49 -3.98 78.21
N ASN A 634 -50.03 -4.90 77.39
CA ASN A 634 -50.09 -6.35 77.67
C ASN A 634 -49.03 -7.18 76.92
N ALA A 635 -48.16 -6.57 76.12
CA ALA A 635 -47.22 -7.28 75.24
C ALA A 635 -45.87 -7.66 75.90
N HIS A 636 -45.62 -7.17 77.12
CA HIS A 636 -44.40 -7.48 77.87
C HIS A 636 -44.29 -8.95 78.34
N GLU A 637 -45.34 -9.78 78.18
CA GLU A 637 -45.28 -11.22 78.49
C GLU A 637 -44.65 -12.08 77.38
N VAL A 638 -44.40 -11.53 76.18
CA VAL A 638 -43.73 -12.27 75.10
C VAL A 638 -42.21 -12.13 75.21
N THR A 639 -41.65 -12.64 76.31
CA THR A 639 -40.20 -12.76 76.50
C THR A 639 -39.58 -13.79 75.54
N ALA A 640 -38.35 -13.49 75.09
CA ALA A 640 -37.59 -14.06 73.98
C ALA A 640 -37.19 -15.56 74.04
N GLU A 641 -37.97 -16.44 74.69
CA GLU A 641 -37.66 -17.88 74.79
C GLU A 641 -38.42 -18.78 73.81
N THR A 642 -39.44 -18.27 73.11
CA THR A 642 -40.17 -19.02 72.07
C THR A 642 -39.61 -18.73 70.67
N LYS A 643 -38.69 -19.58 70.19
CA LYS A 643 -38.17 -19.55 68.80
C LYS A 643 -39.19 -19.99 67.72
N GLU A 644 -40.48 -20.07 68.05
CA GLU A 644 -41.54 -20.37 67.09
C GLU A 644 -42.19 -19.07 66.56
N ASN A 645 -41.71 -18.65 65.39
CA ASN A 645 -41.97 -17.39 64.69
C ASN A 645 -43.42 -17.22 64.15
N ARG A 646 -44.49 -17.68 64.83
CA ARG A 646 -45.80 -17.83 64.16
C ARG A 646 -47.07 -17.48 64.94
N THR A 647 -47.00 -17.07 66.21
CA THR A 647 -48.23 -16.67 66.91
C THR A 647 -48.60 -15.24 66.50
N ILE A 648 -49.80 -15.09 65.94
CA ILE A 648 -50.43 -13.79 65.65
C ILE A 648 -51.34 -13.48 66.83
N TYR A 649 -51.05 -12.43 67.56
CA TYR A 649 -51.91 -11.95 68.65
C TYR A 649 -52.89 -10.94 68.07
N THR A 650 -54.18 -11.14 68.30
CA THR A 650 -55.23 -10.24 67.80
C THR A 650 -56.03 -9.64 68.96
N GLN A 651 -56.26 -8.34 68.93
CA GLN A 651 -57.05 -7.63 69.92
C GLN A 651 -57.96 -6.59 69.25
N VAL A 652 -59.18 -6.47 69.78
CA VAL A 652 -60.17 -5.49 69.30
C VAL A 652 -60.23 -4.32 70.27
N PHE A 653 -60.07 -3.11 69.75
CA PHE A 653 -60.22 -1.87 70.51
C PHE A 653 -60.64 -0.74 69.59
N GLU A 654 -61.06 0.38 70.17
CA GLU A 654 -61.42 1.59 69.42
C GLU A 654 -60.21 2.51 69.31
N ILE A 655 -59.95 2.99 68.09
CA ILE A 655 -58.95 4.04 67.84
C ILE A 655 -59.62 5.25 67.21
N ASP A 656 -59.06 6.42 67.49
CA ASP A 656 -59.44 7.67 66.84
C ASP A 656 -58.50 7.91 65.65
N ASN A 657 -59.06 7.99 64.45
CA ASN A 657 -58.29 8.28 63.25
C ASN A 657 -58.11 9.79 62.99
N GLY A 658 -58.63 10.63 63.87
CA GLY A 658 -58.64 12.09 63.81
C GLY A 658 -59.88 12.67 63.11
N ILE A 659 -60.76 11.82 62.58
CA ILE A 659 -62.08 12.20 62.04
C ILE A 659 -63.17 11.67 62.96
N GLU A 660 -63.08 10.39 63.34
CA GLU A 660 -64.03 9.72 64.22
C GLU A 660 -63.40 8.49 64.90
N LYS A 661 -64.10 7.95 65.90
CA LYS A 661 -63.72 6.69 66.54
C LYS A 661 -64.12 5.51 65.67
N ARG A 662 -63.14 4.66 65.38
CA ARG A 662 -63.28 3.44 64.59
C ARG A 662 -62.90 2.22 65.43
N CYS A 663 -63.65 1.14 65.31
CA CYS A 663 -63.35 -0.13 65.94
C CYS A 663 -62.42 -0.94 65.03
N ILE A 664 -61.23 -1.28 65.54
CA ILE A 664 -60.23 -2.02 64.78
C ILE A 664 -59.97 -3.37 65.42
N ASN A 665 -59.68 -4.37 64.58
CA ASN A 665 -59.07 -5.61 64.98
C ASN A 665 -57.58 -5.55 64.64
N HIS A 666 -56.76 -5.27 65.65
CA HIS A 666 -55.31 -5.15 65.51
C HIS A 666 -54.64 -6.51 65.71
N TRP A 667 -53.55 -6.73 64.98
CA TRP A 667 -52.68 -7.87 65.18
C TRP A 667 -51.21 -7.49 65.21
N HIS A 668 -50.42 -8.28 65.93
CA HIS A 668 -48.97 -8.20 65.85
C HIS A 668 -48.33 -9.59 65.90
N THR A 669 -47.16 -9.71 65.28
CA THR A 669 -46.34 -10.92 65.29
C THR A 669 -44.85 -10.57 65.38
N LEU A 670 -44.09 -11.42 66.07
CA LEU A 670 -42.65 -11.24 66.24
C LEU A 670 -41.91 -11.82 65.03
N CYS A 671 -41.08 -11.00 64.39
CA CYS A 671 -40.25 -11.39 63.26
C CYS A 671 -38.77 -11.31 63.62
N ASN A 672 -38.14 -12.49 63.79
CA ASN A 672 -36.69 -12.60 63.95
C ASN A 672 -35.97 -12.35 62.62
N LEU A 673 -35.11 -11.33 62.59
CA LEU A 673 -34.27 -10.99 61.44
C LEU A 673 -32.90 -11.67 61.58
N PRO A 674 -32.48 -12.58 60.68
CA PRO A 674 -31.25 -13.36 60.84
C PRO A 674 -29.95 -12.55 60.89
N ALA A 675 -29.98 -11.29 60.42
CA ALA A 675 -28.83 -10.41 60.31
C ALA A 675 -28.84 -9.24 61.33
N SER A 676 -29.79 -9.21 62.26
CA SER A 676 -29.93 -8.18 63.30
C SER A 676 -30.09 -8.86 64.66
N ASP A 677 -29.38 -8.38 65.68
CA ASP A 677 -29.46 -8.94 67.03
C ASP A 677 -30.81 -8.72 67.73
N HIS A 678 -31.67 -7.85 67.18
CA HIS A 678 -32.97 -7.53 67.75
C HIS A 678 -34.09 -7.92 66.79
N ALA A 679 -35.11 -8.59 67.33
CA ALA A 679 -36.36 -8.90 66.63
C ALA A 679 -37.19 -7.62 66.39
N VAL A 680 -38.03 -7.65 65.37
CA VAL A 680 -38.98 -6.57 65.05
C VAL A 680 -40.40 -7.12 65.14
N TYR A 681 -41.37 -6.28 65.49
CA TYR A 681 -42.78 -6.68 65.41
C TYR A 681 -43.35 -6.20 64.08
N ILE A 682 -44.06 -7.08 63.39
CA ILE A 682 -44.91 -6.74 62.25
C ILE A 682 -46.33 -6.63 62.79
N CYS A 683 -46.88 -5.43 62.70
CA CYS A 683 -48.18 -5.07 63.20
C CYS A 683 -49.10 -4.69 62.04
N GLY A 684 -50.40 -4.91 62.20
CA GLY A 684 -51.39 -4.36 61.29
C GLY A 684 -52.74 -4.32 61.94
N TRP A 685 -53.69 -3.65 61.32
CA TRP A 685 -55.07 -3.71 61.78
C TRP A 685 -56.04 -3.71 60.62
N GLN A 686 -57.21 -4.25 60.89
CA GLN A 686 -58.36 -4.19 60.01
C GLN A 686 -59.41 -3.34 60.70
N ASP A 687 -59.86 -2.29 60.02
CA ASP A 687 -61.04 -1.54 60.45
C ASP A 687 -62.27 -2.43 60.28
N ILE A 688 -62.91 -2.76 61.40
CA ILE A 688 -64.11 -3.60 61.43
C ILE A 688 -65.35 -2.79 61.77
N THR A 689 -65.27 -1.45 61.81
CA THR A 689 -66.40 -0.57 62.10
C THR A 689 -67.50 -0.78 61.07
N GLU A 690 -67.17 -0.56 59.80
CA GLU A 690 -68.12 -0.76 58.70
C GLU A 690 -68.49 -2.22 58.51
N THR A 691 -67.61 -3.17 58.80
CA THR A 691 -67.97 -4.60 58.72
C THR A 691 -68.95 -4.99 59.83
N ARG A 692 -68.82 -4.46 61.06
CA ARG A 692 -69.81 -4.66 62.12
C ARG A 692 -71.13 -4.01 61.78
N ASP A 693 -71.10 -2.78 61.28
CA ASP A 693 -72.30 -2.05 60.88
C ASP A 693 -72.94 -2.67 59.62
N LEU A 694 -72.14 -3.15 58.66
CA LEU A 694 -72.58 -3.92 57.49
C LEU A 694 -73.06 -5.30 57.88
N ILE A 695 -72.50 -6.03 58.85
CA ILE A 695 -73.03 -7.34 59.23
C ILE A 695 -74.46 -7.15 59.79
N HIS A 696 -74.66 -6.11 60.58
CA HIS A 696 -75.96 -5.74 61.12
C HIS A 696 -76.93 -5.21 60.03
N ALA A 697 -76.43 -4.53 58.98
CA ALA A 697 -77.22 -4.11 57.82
C ALA A 697 -77.40 -5.21 56.73
N LEU A 698 -76.46 -6.16 56.63
CA LEU A 698 -76.42 -7.30 55.72
C LEU A 698 -77.39 -8.38 56.18
N GLU A 699 -77.66 -8.53 57.48
CA GLU A 699 -78.77 -9.38 57.90
C GLU A 699 -80.12 -8.88 57.37
N VAL A 700 -80.26 -7.55 57.20
CA VAL A 700 -81.46 -6.90 56.65
C VAL A 700 -81.46 -6.92 55.10
N GLU A 701 -80.31 -6.74 54.44
CA GLU A 701 -80.19 -6.75 52.97
C GLU A 701 -79.95 -8.15 52.34
N ARG A 702 -79.46 -9.16 53.08
CA ARG A 702 -79.31 -10.56 52.62
C ARG A 702 -80.65 -11.18 52.24
N ASN A 703 -81.73 -10.82 52.95
CA ASN A 703 -83.09 -11.23 52.59
C ASN A 703 -83.62 -10.55 51.30
N LYS A 704 -83.04 -9.41 50.89
CA LYS A 704 -83.30 -8.80 49.56
C LYS A 704 -82.37 -9.35 48.46
N ALA A 705 -81.12 -9.66 48.78
CA ALA A 705 -80.12 -10.16 47.83
C ALA A 705 -80.36 -11.60 47.35
N ILE A 706 -81.03 -12.45 48.15
CA ILE A 706 -81.43 -13.81 47.71
C ILE A 706 -82.41 -13.76 46.54
N ASN A 707 -83.32 -12.78 46.49
CA ASN A 707 -84.26 -12.59 45.38
C ASN A 707 -83.61 -11.97 44.13
N ALA A 708 -82.56 -11.16 44.27
CA ALA A 708 -81.82 -10.57 43.14
C ALA A 708 -80.81 -11.55 42.49
N THR A 709 -80.24 -12.48 43.27
CA THR A 709 -79.25 -13.47 42.77
C THR A 709 -79.90 -14.52 41.86
N VAL A 710 -81.14 -14.93 42.15
CA VAL A 710 -81.91 -15.84 41.27
C VAL A 710 -82.24 -15.17 39.92
N ALA A 711 -82.60 -13.89 39.92
CA ALA A 711 -82.89 -13.13 38.69
C ALA A 711 -81.64 -12.94 37.79
N LYS A 712 -80.46 -12.67 38.38
CA LYS A 712 -79.19 -12.47 37.64
C LYS A 712 -78.68 -13.75 36.99
N SER A 713 -78.81 -14.90 37.66
CA SER A 713 -78.45 -16.20 37.08
C SER A 713 -79.41 -16.63 35.95
N GLN A 714 -80.70 -16.26 36.04
CA GLN A 714 -81.71 -16.58 35.04
C GLN A 714 -81.57 -15.71 33.77
N PHE A 715 -81.17 -14.44 33.89
CA PHE A 715 -80.86 -13.55 32.76
C PHE A 715 -79.64 -14.02 31.94
N LEU A 716 -78.53 -14.36 32.61
CA LEU A 716 -77.31 -14.83 31.94
C LEU A 716 -77.50 -16.19 31.26
N ALA A 717 -78.33 -17.08 31.84
CA ALA A 717 -78.65 -18.37 31.24
C ALA A 717 -79.48 -18.23 29.95
N THR A 718 -80.47 -17.33 29.93
CA THR A 718 -81.29 -17.04 28.73
C THR A 718 -80.46 -16.44 27.61
N MET A 719 -79.59 -15.46 27.90
CA MET A 719 -78.73 -14.81 26.89
C MET A 719 -77.71 -15.77 26.28
N SER A 720 -77.14 -16.68 27.09
CA SER A 720 -76.25 -17.71 26.58
C SER A 720 -76.96 -18.65 25.60
N HIS A 721 -78.26 -18.91 25.79
CA HIS A 721 -79.07 -19.76 24.91
C HIS A 721 -79.49 -19.05 23.61
N GLU A 722 -79.88 -17.78 23.68
CA GLU A 722 -80.26 -16.93 22.54
C GLU A 722 -79.09 -16.63 21.60
N ILE A 723 -77.85 -16.54 22.12
CA ILE A 723 -76.63 -16.34 21.33
C ILE A 723 -76.12 -17.67 20.74
N ARG A 724 -76.15 -18.76 21.50
CA ARG A 724 -75.57 -20.05 21.06
C ARG A 724 -76.33 -20.70 19.91
N THR A 725 -77.66 -20.54 19.87
CA THR A 725 -78.52 -21.15 18.86
C THR A 725 -78.22 -20.66 17.43
N PRO A 726 -78.21 -19.34 17.14
CA PRO A 726 -77.85 -18.84 15.80
C PRO A 726 -76.37 -19.10 15.44
N ILE A 727 -75.44 -19.03 16.39
CA ILE A 727 -74.02 -19.37 16.15
C ILE A 727 -73.88 -20.82 15.71
N SER A 728 -74.58 -21.74 16.37
CA SER A 728 -74.54 -23.16 16.05
C SER A 728 -75.18 -23.45 14.69
N SER A 729 -76.27 -22.74 14.34
CA SER A 729 -76.90 -22.84 13.02
C SER A 729 -75.98 -22.34 11.90
N ILE A 730 -75.31 -21.19 12.09
CA ILE A 730 -74.33 -20.67 11.12
C ILE A 730 -73.18 -21.66 10.92
N MET A 731 -72.65 -22.20 12.02
CA MET A 731 -71.57 -23.18 11.98
C MET A 731 -71.98 -24.48 11.27
N GLY A 732 -73.20 -24.96 11.52
CA GLY A 732 -73.77 -26.13 10.82
C GLY A 732 -73.98 -25.91 9.32
N PHE A 733 -74.43 -24.73 8.90
CA PHE A 733 -74.51 -24.39 7.48
C PHE A 733 -73.13 -24.30 6.83
N LEU A 734 -72.14 -23.74 7.53
CA LEU A 734 -70.75 -23.66 7.04
C LEU A 734 -70.08 -25.04 6.96
N GLU A 735 -70.32 -25.95 7.92
CA GLU A 735 -69.87 -27.34 7.85
C GLU A 735 -70.52 -28.08 6.67
N LEU A 736 -71.84 -27.94 6.46
CA LEU A 736 -72.53 -28.50 5.30
C LEU A 736 -71.92 -28.04 3.97
N LEU A 737 -71.56 -26.75 3.87
CA LEU A 737 -70.90 -26.17 2.70
C LEU A 737 -69.48 -26.73 2.46
N SER A 738 -68.78 -27.13 3.54
CA SER A 738 -67.42 -27.69 3.50
C SER A 738 -67.37 -29.16 3.05
N GLY A 739 -68.48 -29.89 3.13
CA GLY A 739 -68.60 -31.28 2.69
C GLY A 739 -68.78 -31.43 1.17
N SER A 740 -68.17 -32.48 0.59
CA SER A 740 -68.32 -32.83 -0.83
C SER A 740 -69.59 -33.64 -1.09
N GLY A 741 -70.75 -32.97 -1.18
CA GLY A 741 -72.03 -33.65 -1.49
C GLY A 741 -73.23 -32.76 -1.87
N LEU A 742 -73.16 -31.43 -1.76
CA LEU A 742 -74.31 -30.54 -2.02
C LEU A 742 -74.47 -30.15 -3.50
N SER A 743 -75.72 -30.07 -3.98
CA SER A 743 -76.03 -29.50 -5.31
C SER A 743 -75.77 -27.99 -5.33
N LYS A 744 -75.73 -27.40 -6.54
CA LYS A 744 -75.42 -25.97 -6.70
C LYS A 744 -76.52 -25.08 -6.12
N GLU A 745 -77.80 -25.47 -6.22
CA GLU A 745 -78.90 -24.73 -5.59
C GLU A 745 -78.83 -24.80 -4.04
N GLN A 746 -78.59 -25.99 -3.48
CA GLN A 746 -78.51 -26.17 -2.01
C GLN A 746 -77.35 -25.39 -1.39
N ARG A 747 -76.26 -25.21 -2.14
CA ARG A 747 -75.09 -24.46 -1.70
C ARG A 747 -75.38 -22.95 -1.60
N VAL A 748 -76.18 -22.42 -2.52
CA VAL A 748 -76.58 -20.99 -2.50
C VAL A 748 -77.57 -20.73 -1.37
N GLU A 749 -78.51 -21.64 -1.13
CA GLU A 749 -79.47 -21.53 -0.03
C GLU A 749 -78.80 -21.60 1.35
N ALA A 750 -77.84 -22.51 1.55
CA ALA A 750 -77.08 -22.59 2.80
C ALA A 750 -76.23 -21.32 3.06
N ILE A 751 -75.68 -20.68 2.01
CA ILE A 751 -74.95 -19.41 2.14
C ILE A 751 -75.91 -18.27 2.54
N SER A 752 -77.09 -18.17 1.92
CA SER A 752 -78.04 -17.11 2.23
C SER A 752 -78.60 -17.23 3.65
N LEU A 753 -78.91 -18.46 4.10
CA LEU A 753 -79.39 -18.70 5.45
C LEU A 753 -78.32 -18.42 6.51
N ALA A 754 -77.07 -18.81 6.27
CA ALA A 754 -75.96 -18.49 7.18
C ALA A 754 -75.74 -16.97 7.29
N TYR A 755 -75.82 -16.25 6.18
CA TYR A 755 -75.65 -14.79 6.17
C TYR A 755 -76.79 -14.06 6.91
N ALA A 756 -78.05 -14.43 6.65
CA ALA A 756 -79.20 -13.85 7.34
C ALA A 756 -79.17 -14.12 8.85
N THR A 757 -78.78 -15.34 9.26
CA THR A 757 -78.65 -15.71 10.68
C THR A 757 -77.52 -14.93 11.36
N GLY A 758 -76.41 -14.69 10.65
CA GLY A 758 -75.30 -13.87 11.15
C GLY A 758 -75.65 -12.40 11.33
N GLN A 759 -76.46 -11.84 10.43
CA GLN A 759 -76.91 -10.45 10.52
C GLN A 759 -77.85 -10.23 11.72
N SER A 760 -78.77 -11.17 11.95
CA SER A 760 -79.71 -11.15 13.08
C SER A 760 -78.97 -11.23 14.43
N LEU A 761 -77.94 -12.08 14.50
CA LEU A 761 -77.08 -12.21 15.69
C LEU A 761 -76.30 -10.92 15.99
N LEU A 762 -75.80 -10.24 14.97
CA LEU A 762 -75.08 -8.97 15.13
C LEU A 762 -76.00 -7.86 15.68
N GLY A 763 -77.27 -7.83 15.26
CA GLY A 763 -78.27 -6.93 15.83
C GLY A 763 -78.53 -7.21 17.31
N LEU A 764 -78.74 -8.48 17.65
CA LEU A 764 -79.03 -8.93 19.03
C LEU A 764 -77.86 -8.64 19.99
N ILE A 765 -76.62 -8.80 19.52
CA ILE A 765 -75.41 -8.42 20.30
C ILE A 765 -75.30 -6.90 20.47
N GLY A 766 -75.65 -6.13 19.44
CA GLY A 766 -75.69 -4.67 19.53
C GLY A 766 -76.68 -4.19 20.60
N GLU A 767 -77.89 -4.75 20.62
CA GLU A 767 -78.92 -4.41 21.61
C GLU A 767 -78.49 -4.75 23.05
N ILE A 768 -77.80 -5.88 23.26
CA ILE A 768 -77.28 -6.28 24.58
C ILE A 768 -76.19 -5.31 25.07
N LEU A 769 -75.29 -4.88 24.19
CA LEU A 769 -74.22 -3.93 24.54
C LEU A 769 -74.77 -2.53 24.82
N ASP A 770 -75.83 -2.11 24.14
CA ASP A 770 -76.48 -0.83 24.41
C ASP A 770 -77.23 -0.85 25.76
N VAL A 771 -77.91 -1.95 26.11
CA VAL A 771 -78.54 -2.13 27.44
C VAL A 771 -77.50 -2.10 28.57
N ASP A 772 -76.36 -2.79 28.41
CA ASP A 772 -75.27 -2.80 29.40
C ASP A 772 -74.63 -1.42 29.59
N LYS A 773 -74.47 -0.65 28.50
CA LYS A 773 -74.02 0.75 28.57
C LYS A 773 -75.04 1.67 29.25
N ILE A 774 -76.33 1.44 29.07
CA ILE A 774 -77.40 2.22 29.72
C ILE A 774 -77.45 1.91 31.22
N GLU A 775 -77.43 0.63 31.61
CA GLU A 775 -77.45 0.21 33.02
C GLU A 775 -76.18 0.61 33.78
N SER A 776 -75.02 0.61 33.11
CA SER A 776 -73.76 1.08 33.69
C SER A 776 -73.59 2.60 33.68
N GLY A 777 -74.53 3.35 33.09
CA GLY A 777 -74.50 4.82 33.01
C GLY A 777 -73.49 5.40 32.00
N ASN A 778 -72.86 4.56 31.16
CA ASN A 778 -71.83 4.95 30.20
C ASN A 778 -72.37 5.30 28.80
N TYR A 779 -73.69 5.31 28.60
CA TYR A 779 -74.29 5.72 27.34
C TYR A 779 -74.35 7.25 27.22
N GLN A 780 -73.40 7.85 26.51
CA GLN A 780 -73.33 9.30 26.32
C GLN A 780 -74.11 9.75 25.09
N LEU A 781 -75.14 10.57 25.30
CA LEU A 781 -75.87 11.24 24.23
C LEU A 781 -75.04 12.40 23.66
N GLN A 782 -75.04 12.57 22.33
CA GLN A 782 -74.36 13.65 21.62
C GLN A 782 -75.37 14.61 20.97
N PRO A 783 -75.99 15.52 21.74
CA PRO A 783 -77.05 16.38 21.24
C PRO A 783 -76.53 17.50 20.32
N GLN A 784 -77.09 17.57 19.11
CA GLN A 784 -76.81 18.58 18.08
C GLN A 784 -78.12 19.18 17.54
N TRP A 785 -78.06 20.37 16.95
CA TRP A 785 -79.25 21.00 16.35
C TRP A 785 -79.63 20.30 15.05
N VAL A 786 -80.83 19.74 15.00
CA VAL A 786 -81.31 18.93 13.87
C VAL A 786 -82.71 19.36 13.46
N ASP A 787 -82.95 19.41 12.15
CA ASP A 787 -84.27 19.65 11.57
C ASP A 787 -85.14 18.40 11.72
N ILE A 788 -86.07 18.45 12.67
CA ILE A 788 -86.88 17.30 13.08
C ILE A 788 -87.82 16.82 11.96
N PRO A 789 -88.60 17.68 11.29
CA PRO A 789 -89.41 17.30 10.14
C PRO A 789 -88.65 16.45 9.12
N THR A 790 -87.45 16.88 8.71
CA THR A 790 -86.62 16.14 7.75
C THR A 790 -86.15 14.79 8.28
N LEU A 791 -85.72 14.74 9.54
CA LEU A 791 -85.23 13.49 10.14
C LEU A 791 -86.34 12.43 10.26
N VAL A 792 -87.54 12.84 10.67
CA VAL A 792 -88.70 11.94 10.79
C VAL A 792 -89.14 11.45 9.41
N GLN A 793 -89.27 12.35 8.44
CA GLN A 793 -89.70 12.00 7.08
C GLN A 793 -88.73 11.04 6.39
N ASN A 794 -87.42 11.28 6.52
CA ASN A 794 -86.38 10.37 5.99
C ASN A 794 -86.43 8.99 6.65
N THR A 795 -86.67 8.94 7.95
CA THR A 795 -86.75 7.67 8.69
C THR A 795 -87.99 6.89 8.25
N CYS A 796 -89.16 7.51 8.19
CA CYS A 796 -90.38 6.87 7.67
C CYS A 796 -90.23 6.40 6.21
N HIS A 797 -89.57 7.17 5.35
CA HIS A 797 -89.34 6.81 3.95
C HIS A 797 -88.52 5.51 3.82
N SER A 798 -87.52 5.32 4.68
CA SER A 798 -86.68 4.11 4.67
C SER A 798 -87.45 2.82 4.97
N PHE A 799 -88.59 2.90 5.66
CA PHE A 799 -89.47 1.77 5.95
C PHE A 799 -90.55 1.55 4.88
N GLY A 800 -90.71 2.46 3.92
CA GLY A 800 -91.75 2.38 2.88
C GLY A 800 -91.70 1.11 2.04
N ALA A 801 -90.49 0.66 1.65
CA ALA A 801 -90.31 -0.57 0.86
C ALA A 801 -90.62 -1.83 1.67
N ILE A 802 -90.24 -1.84 2.96
CA ILE A 802 -90.50 -2.96 3.87
C ILE A 802 -92.01 -3.07 4.13
N ALA A 803 -92.68 -1.95 4.42
CA ALA A 803 -94.13 -1.93 4.61
C ALA A 803 -94.89 -2.37 3.34
N ALA A 804 -94.47 -1.92 2.15
CA ALA A 804 -95.05 -2.33 0.88
C ALA A 804 -94.88 -3.84 0.60
N SER A 805 -93.74 -4.44 0.97
CA SER A 805 -93.52 -5.89 0.86
C SER A 805 -94.46 -6.72 1.76
N LYS A 806 -94.90 -6.12 2.87
CA LYS A 806 -95.89 -6.68 3.80
C LYS A 806 -97.33 -6.24 3.48
N SER A 807 -97.56 -5.52 2.38
CA SER A 807 -98.86 -4.94 2.00
C SER A 807 -99.46 -3.97 3.04
N ILE A 808 -98.62 -3.28 3.83
CA ILE A 808 -99.02 -2.32 4.86
C ILE A 808 -98.86 -0.89 4.33
N ALA A 809 -99.91 -0.09 4.42
CA ALA A 809 -99.89 1.32 4.01
C ALA A 809 -99.30 2.21 5.11
N LEU A 810 -98.15 2.82 4.85
CA LEU A 810 -97.49 3.74 5.78
C LEU A 810 -97.60 5.18 5.27
N SER A 811 -98.22 6.06 6.06
CA SER A 811 -98.30 7.50 5.79
C SER A 811 -97.68 8.30 6.94
N CYS A 812 -97.00 9.39 6.59
CA CYS A 812 -96.35 10.27 7.55
C CYS A 812 -96.87 11.69 7.35
N SER A 813 -97.46 12.27 8.40
CA SER A 813 -97.93 13.66 8.40
C SER A 813 -97.34 14.39 9.60
N SER A 814 -96.87 15.62 9.40
CA SER A 814 -96.27 16.45 10.43
C SER A 814 -97.02 17.77 10.54
N THR A 815 -97.23 18.23 11.77
CA THR A 815 -97.79 19.56 12.08
C THR A 815 -96.72 20.60 12.41
N PHE A 816 -95.45 20.21 12.39
CA PHE A 816 -94.34 21.13 12.64
C PHE A 816 -94.12 22.05 11.42
N PRO A 817 -93.74 23.32 11.64
CA PRO A 817 -93.30 24.22 10.57
C PRO A 817 -92.06 23.67 9.85
N ASP A 818 -91.87 24.03 8.58
CA ASP A 818 -90.67 23.66 7.84
C ASP A 818 -89.40 24.23 8.51
N HIS A 819 -88.32 23.44 8.54
CA HIS A 819 -87.03 23.78 9.14
C HIS A 819 -87.07 24.03 10.66
N TYR A 820 -87.80 23.20 11.41
CA TYR A 820 -87.88 23.27 12.86
C TYR A 820 -86.69 22.56 13.53
N LEU A 821 -85.69 23.35 13.94
CA LEU A 821 -84.45 22.87 14.55
C LEU A 821 -84.60 22.59 16.05
N VAL A 822 -84.25 21.38 16.50
CA VAL A 822 -84.21 20.99 17.92
C VAL A 822 -82.85 20.39 18.26
N LYS A 823 -82.31 20.71 19.45
CA LYS A 823 -81.04 20.16 19.93
C LYS A 823 -81.26 18.77 20.54
N ILE A 824 -81.00 17.72 19.76
CA ILE A 824 -81.16 16.31 20.17
C ILE A 824 -80.02 15.46 19.61
N ASP A 825 -79.86 14.23 20.10
CA ASP A 825 -79.00 13.24 19.44
C ASP A 825 -79.79 12.57 18.30
N PRO A 826 -79.44 12.82 17.02
CA PRO A 826 -80.20 12.28 15.91
C PRO A 826 -80.06 10.76 15.74
N GLN A 827 -78.95 10.16 16.19
CA GLN A 827 -78.75 8.72 16.06
C GLN A 827 -79.62 7.96 17.07
N ALA A 828 -79.58 8.38 18.33
CA ALA A 828 -80.42 7.79 19.37
C ALA A 828 -81.92 7.99 19.06
N PHE A 829 -82.31 9.19 18.61
CA PHE A 829 -83.69 9.48 18.25
C PHE A 829 -84.17 8.68 17.03
N LYS A 830 -83.33 8.55 16.00
CA LYS A 830 -83.62 7.70 14.83
C LYS A 830 -83.75 6.23 15.24
N GLN A 831 -82.92 5.74 16.15
CA GLN A 831 -82.98 4.36 16.64
C GLN A 831 -84.30 4.08 17.37
N VAL A 832 -84.74 4.98 18.25
CA VAL A 832 -86.06 4.89 18.91
C VAL A 832 -87.20 4.83 17.88
N LEU A 833 -87.22 5.76 16.91
CA LEU A 833 -88.23 5.76 15.84
C LEU A 833 -88.18 4.50 14.99
N SER A 834 -86.98 4.03 14.60
CA SER A 834 -86.82 2.82 13.78
C SER A 834 -87.30 1.57 14.51
N ASN A 835 -87.05 1.48 15.82
CA ASN A 835 -87.50 0.36 16.64
C ASN A 835 -89.03 0.36 16.78
N LEU A 836 -89.64 1.53 16.99
CA LEU A 836 -91.09 1.66 17.04
C LEU A 836 -91.75 1.31 15.69
N LEU A 837 -91.18 1.78 14.58
CA LEU A 837 -91.68 1.49 13.23
C LEU A 837 -91.43 0.04 12.77
N SER A 838 -90.36 -0.61 13.24
CA SER A 838 -90.09 -2.01 12.92
C SER A 838 -90.96 -2.98 13.72
N ASN A 839 -91.37 -2.59 14.93
CA ASN A 839 -92.26 -3.37 15.79
C ASN A 839 -93.73 -3.24 15.41
N ALA A 840 -94.15 -2.05 14.96
CA ALA A 840 -95.47 -1.80 14.41
C ALA A 840 -95.66 -2.51 13.06
#